data_AF-A8TP98-F1
#
_entry.id   AF-A8TP98-F1
#
_cell.length_a   1.000
_cell.length_b   1.000
_cell.length_c   1.000
_cell.angle_alpha   90.00
_cell.angle_beta   90.00
_cell.angle_gamma   90.00
#
_symmetry.space_group_name_H-M   'P 1'
#
loop_
_entity.id
_entity.type
_entity.pdbx_description
1 polymer ?
#
loop_
_entity_poly.entity_id
_entity_poly.type
_entity_poly.pdbx_seq_one_letter_code
_entity_poly.pdbx_strand_id
1 'polypeptide(L)'
;MRLGLLSRAQREPPKVYFFVTALGYFDLLDPSDFDLETKMWPMTAGALGSIPLDVGMPKPRGEVVMIGEAAAPGGQAVTQMAVEFAVGSVRKPLTVFGDRYWELFNDGAVFTKPLPFERMPLVWERAFGGPDFAANPTGTGYAAQAALSEGRRVRLPNIEDAADLILDVAHAPQPVGVAPMDVMVPARQRYAGTYDDAWLKNHHPGHAVDFDWAFYNTAPSDQWATGFFAGDERIRIAGMHPDHPVIQSRLPGMRVRAFLNLERDGARTLTETEMRCETVVLFPGQLKGVVIYRGGCEIADIDGKDVADTLLAYERLGDPPRSVEHYAGTLKERTDPETAALSFFNEKPLRPDISEIDRADRSAEREALAAEREEKWDKRIEATVAQAYKAVGALPPLPGSIPKPRLPIALPTITPGDIERMDVDMMGLSKALNNLKAYGDQEIANAKQQAAVLLKEVSGVVAGPGGSLVDAASAAKIKAAAAAFPSPPDGAPPVLPGGMPSLESLRAELVPEGEAPPAEDPFADIVAALQAIRAVEGPLSDEEKAVLKARAEGRPEGRMTAPLIEQVNGMDLTADGQVEPPTRPVDAADPEGVDAFLKQLGLDGPAGDAMAAVNAKIDELGPQTSGMVKPLMAAQPTPPAMDEKAAMAQVRASVEDAAGKLEDGFLAGRRISPEPLAPLEPMRVEASAFLGQAVRECLAAGGNLSGRDWAGATLVGADFSGLDLSGALFEKADLTNANFRGAALEDAVFTGAVLTGADFSDCAMRGANLSTVEAQGTRFARSDLTDARLVAAKLVEADLSATTMENVIALNADLARADLSKARLTKVIFMTAALVEAVLDGAEFHQCIFLQATMDRLSARGTTFARSALVACTQRDGDYTGANFSGTGSVGGAVYDGSVMRDLIAPGSGWNSASMIGVDLHAAQLDSSDLGKVNLTDARLTRASLRRAVLVETVLAGADAGAATFAEAVLRRVDMRGASLRHANLYRANLDEMDLTNCDLTGVNSLGTNLMRAANVAG
;
A
#
# COMPACT_ATOMS: atom_id res chain seq x y z
N MET A 1 -7.71 -6.59 6.94
CA MET A 1 -7.51 -7.55 8.05
C MET A 1 -7.64 -8.99 7.56
N ARG A 2 -6.66 -9.84 7.90
CA ARG A 2 -6.62 -11.28 7.56
C ARG A 2 -7.29 -12.20 8.61
N LEU A 3 -7.41 -11.71 9.85
CA LEU A 3 -8.18 -12.39 10.88
C LEU A 3 -9.56 -11.75 10.99
N GLY A 4 -10.59 -12.58 11.05
CA GLY A 4 -11.92 -12.15 11.52
C GLY A 4 -11.96 -12.09 13.04
N LEU A 5 -12.71 -11.14 13.59
CA LEU A 5 -12.92 -11.00 15.02
C LEU A 5 -14.40 -11.15 15.34
N LEU A 6 -14.73 -12.07 16.24
CA LEU A 6 -16.01 -12.10 16.95
C LEU A 6 -15.72 -11.98 18.45
N SER A 7 -16.57 -11.27 19.17
CA SER A 7 -16.47 -11.17 20.62
C SER A 7 -17.80 -11.42 21.29
N ARG A 8 -17.76 -12.00 22.49
CA ARG A 8 -18.95 -12.31 23.26
C ARG A 8 -18.65 -12.26 24.75
N ALA A 9 -19.40 -11.43 25.47
CA ALA A 9 -19.39 -11.48 26.92
C ALA A 9 -20.39 -12.53 27.41
N GLN A 10 -20.02 -13.26 28.46
CA GLN A 10 -20.84 -14.33 29.03
C GLN A 10 -20.73 -14.32 30.56
N ARG A 11 -21.89 -14.43 31.22
CA ARG A 11 -21.97 -14.50 32.68
C ARG A 11 -21.94 -15.96 33.12
N GLU A 12 -20.96 -16.30 33.94
CA GLU A 12 -20.84 -17.60 34.61
C GLU A 12 -20.72 -17.35 36.11
N PRO A 13 -21.85 -17.27 36.83
CA PRO A 13 -21.87 -16.82 38.21
C PRO A 13 -20.81 -17.50 39.10
N PRO A 14 -20.02 -16.73 39.87
CA PRO A 14 -20.14 -15.28 40.11
C PRO A 14 -19.40 -14.38 39.10
N LYS A 15 -18.72 -14.95 38.09
CA LYS A 15 -17.80 -14.24 37.19
C LYS A 15 -18.44 -13.86 35.86
N VAL A 16 -17.75 -12.98 35.14
CA VAL A 16 -18.08 -12.59 33.78
C VAL A 16 -16.83 -12.76 32.93
N TYR A 17 -16.99 -13.36 31.75
CA TYR A 17 -15.90 -13.56 30.81
C TYR A 17 -16.16 -12.81 29.51
N PHE A 18 -15.11 -12.22 28.94
CA PHE A 18 -15.09 -11.72 27.57
C PHE A 18 -14.35 -12.71 26.69
N PHE A 19 -15.08 -13.40 25.81
CA PHE A 19 -14.50 -14.31 24.84
C PHE A 19 -14.16 -13.56 23.56
N VAL A 20 -12.92 -13.78 23.10
CA VAL A 20 -12.39 -13.29 21.83
C VAL A 20 -12.25 -14.49 20.91
N THR A 21 -12.85 -14.40 19.73
CA THR A 21 -12.76 -15.41 18.68
C THR A 21 -12.03 -14.81 17.49
N ALA A 22 -10.96 -15.47 17.08
CA ALA A 22 -10.25 -15.14 15.85
C ALA A 22 -10.52 -16.21 14.79
N LEU A 23 -10.89 -15.77 13.59
CA LEU A 23 -11.19 -16.62 12.43
C LEU A 23 -10.05 -16.50 11.43
N GLY A 24 -9.34 -17.59 11.17
CA GLY A 24 -8.28 -17.68 10.18
C GLY A 24 -8.73 -18.44 8.95
N TYR A 25 -8.93 -17.73 7.83
CA TYR A 25 -9.33 -18.30 6.55
C TYR A 25 -8.11 -18.73 5.74
N PHE A 26 -8.08 -19.94 5.18
CA PHE A 26 -6.87 -20.44 4.48
C PHE A 26 -7.20 -21.35 3.28
N ASP A 27 -6.22 -21.53 2.39
CA ASP A 27 -6.29 -22.40 1.22
C ASP A 27 -5.79 -23.82 1.55
N LEU A 28 -6.51 -24.85 1.11
CA LEU A 28 -6.10 -26.23 1.35
C LEU A 28 -4.92 -26.66 0.48
N LEU A 29 -4.72 -26.05 -0.68
CA LEU A 29 -3.57 -26.31 -1.56
C LEU A 29 -2.35 -25.49 -1.15
N ASP A 30 -2.57 -24.29 -0.60
CA ASP A 30 -1.52 -23.44 -0.04
C ASP A 30 -1.87 -22.94 1.38
N PRO A 31 -1.65 -23.78 2.41
CA PRO A 31 -2.01 -23.43 3.78
C PRO A 31 -0.94 -22.55 4.45
N SER A 32 -0.02 -21.91 3.73
CA SER A 32 1.15 -21.25 4.34
C SER A 32 0.84 -19.95 5.10
N ASP A 33 -0.35 -19.37 4.89
CA ASP A 33 -0.81 -18.12 5.50
C ASP A 33 -2.35 -18.01 5.53
N PHE A 34 -2.88 -17.00 6.23
CA PHE A 34 -4.31 -16.66 6.20
C PHE A 34 -4.64 -15.71 5.03
N ASP A 35 -5.73 -15.96 4.30
CA ASP A 35 -6.30 -15.06 3.28
C ASP A 35 -7.18 -13.97 3.93
N LEU A 36 -7.65 -13.01 3.15
CA LEU A 36 -8.49 -11.91 3.61
C LEU A 36 -9.83 -12.40 4.18
N GLU A 37 -10.19 -11.92 5.36
CA GLU A 37 -11.45 -12.26 6.02
C GLU A 37 -12.68 -11.80 5.18
N THR A 38 -12.57 -10.69 4.47
CA THR A 38 -13.65 -10.20 3.60
C THR A 38 -14.00 -11.17 2.47
N LYS A 39 -13.07 -12.04 2.04
CA LYS A 39 -13.34 -13.12 1.07
C LYS A 39 -14.01 -14.34 1.70
N MET A 40 -13.82 -14.54 3.00
CA MET A 40 -14.37 -15.68 3.74
C MET A 40 -15.89 -15.61 3.78
N TRP A 41 -16.48 -14.46 4.14
CA TRP A 41 -17.92 -14.35 4.40
C TRP A 41 -18.83 -14.71 3.23
N PRO A 42 -18.61 -14.20 1.99
CA PRO A 42 -19.45 -14.60 0.86
C PRO A 42 -19.36 -16.10 0.56
N MET A 43 -18.16 -16.69 0.73
CA MET A 43 -17.92 -18.11 0.49
C MET A 43 -18.62 -18.97 1.55
N THR A 44 -18.39 -18.69 2.84
CA THR A 44 -18.96 -19.48 3.93
C THR A 44 -20.47 -19.35 3.98
N ALA A 45 -21.03 -18.17 3.72
CA ALA A 45 -22.48 -17.97 3.63
C ALA A 45 -23.11 -18.83 2.52
N GLY A 46 -22.46 -18.92 1.35
CA GLY A 46 -22.92 -19.76 0.25
C GLY A 46 -22.86 -21.26 0.56
N ALA A 47 -21.83 -21.71 1.28
CA ALA A 47 -21.63 -23.12 1.61
C ALA A 47 -22.47 -23.61 2.80
N LEU A 48 -22.66 -22.77 3.83
CA LEU A 48 -23.37 -23.13 5.06
C LEU A 48 -24.88 -22.93 4.98
N GLY A 49 -25.37 -22.07 4.09
CA GLY A 49 -26.78 -21.70 4.03
C GLY A 49 -27.24 -21.08 5.36
N SER A 50 -28.12 -21.77 6.09
CA SER A 50 -28.64 -21.32 7.39
C SER A 50 -27.84 -21.81 8.60
N ILE A 51 -26.79 -22.63 8.39
CA ILE A 51 -25.97 -23.16 9.48
C ILE A 51 -25.01 -22.06 9.96
N PRO A 52 -24.97 -21.70 11.25
CA PRO A 52 -24.01 -20.73 11.74
C PRO A 52 -22.58 -21.29 11.64
N LEU A 53 -21.63 -20.48 11.16
CA LEU A 53 -20.21 -20.85 11.13
C LEU A 53 -19.69 -21.11 12.56
N ASP A 54 -20.02 -20.22 13.49
CA ASP A 54 -19.72 -20.36 14.91
C ASP A 54 -20.64 -19.44 15.75
N VAL A 55 -20.80 -19.71 17.05
CA VAL A 55 -21.67 -18.97 17.97
C VAL A 55 -20.92 -18.13 19.02
N GLY A 56 -19.58 -18.16 19.01
CA GLY A 56 -18.70 -17.36 19.86
C GLY A 56 -18.52 -17.86 21.29
N MET A 57 -18.73 -19.16 21.56
CA MET A 57 -18.69 -19.75 22.91
C MET A 57 -17.60 -20.83 23.07
N PRO A 58 -16.80 -20.82 24.15
CA PRO A 58 -15.66 -21.72 24.33
C PRO A 58 -16.04 -23.20 24.24
N LYS A 59 -15.15 -23.97 23.62
CA LYS A 59 -15.28 -25.43 23.51
C LYS A 59 -14.27 -26.10 24.43
N PRO A 60 -14.64 -27.17 25.15
CA PRO A 60 -13.72 -27.87 26.05
C PRO A 60 -12.59 -28.62 25.33
N ARG A 61 -12.72 -28.84 24.02
CA ARG A 61 -11.73 -29.54 23.17
C ARG A 61 -11.90 -29.18 21.70
N GLY A 62 -10.86 -29.46 20.92
CA GLY A 62 -10.85 -29.26 19.48
C GLY A 62 -11.90 -30.11 18.77
N GLU A 63 -12.51 -29.58 17.71
CA GLU A 63 -13.36 -30.35 16.80
C GLU A 63 -13.07 -30.08 15.33
N VAL A 64 -13.35 -31.08 14.48
CA VAL A 64 -13.32 -30.92 13.02
C VAL A 64 -14.75 -30.99 12.50
N VAL A 65 -15.15 -29.95 11.79
CA VAL A 65 -16.42 -29.86 11.06
C VAL A 65 -16.09 -29.85 9.57
N MET A 66 -16.94 -30.50 8.78
CA MET A 66 -16.77 -30.53 7.34
C MET A 66 -18.07 -30.26 6.62
N ILE A 67 -18.00 -29.38 5.63
CA ILE A 67 -19.12 -28.97 4.79
C ILE A 67 -18.75 -29.28 3.35
N GLY A 68 -19.47 -30.20 2.72
CA GLY A 68 -19.15 -30.59 1.36
C GLY A 68 -19.95 -31.78 0.84
N GLU A 69 -19.43 -32.38 -0.22
CA GLU A 69 -20.06 -33.46 -0.96
C GLU A 69 -19.01 -34.53 -1.23
N ALA A 70 -19.44 -35.79 -1.32
CA ALA A 70 -18.62 -36.79 -1.98
C ALA A 70 -18.58 -36.45 -3.48
N ALA A 71 -17.39 -36.44 -4.07
CA ALA A 71 -17.19 -36.08 -5.47
C ALA A 71 -16.41 -37.17 -6.18
N ALA A 72 -17.00 -37.71 -7.24
CA ALA A 72 -16.40 -38.76 -8.04
C ALA A 72 -15.16 -38.24 -8.80
N PRO A 73 -14.04 -38.99 -8.80
CA PRO A 73 -12.81 -38.55 -9.46
C PRO A 73 -13.00 -38.24 -10.94
N GLY A 74 -12.49 -37.09 -11.39
CA GLY A 74 -12.58 -36.65 -12.79
C GLY A 74 -14.00 -36.48 -13.32
N GLY A 75 -14.99 -36.31 -12.43
CA GLY A 75 -16.41 -36.18 -12.79
C GLY A 75 -17.04 -37.45 -13.35
N GLN A 76 -16.39 -38.61 -13.22
CA GLN A 76 -16.92 -39.88 -13.74
C GLN A 76 -17.90 -40.48 -12.73
N ALA A 77 -19.17 -40.62 -13.11
CA ALA A 77 -20.21 -41.14 -12.23
C ALA A 77 -19.85 -42.53 -11.67
N VAL A 78 -19.93 -42.66 -10.34
CA VAL A 78 -19.71 -43.91 -9.60
C VAL A 78 -20.99 -44.32 -8.87
N THR A 79 -21.16 -45.61 -8.58
CA THR A 79 -22.32 -46.09 -7.79
C THR A 79 -22.02 -46.14 -6.29
N GLN A 80 -20.74 -46.19 -5.93
CA GLN A 80 -20.25 -46.21 -4.55
C GLN A 80 -18.82 -45.66 -4.50
N MET A 81 -18.43 -45.04 -3.39
CA MET A 81 -17.05 -44.65 -3.13
C MET A 81 -16.75 -44.51 -1.63
N ALA A 82 -15.48 -44.67 -1.28
CA ALA A 82 -15.00 -44.32 0.05
C ALA A 82 -14.75 -42.81 0.14
N VAL A 83 -15.07 -42.25 1.29
CA VAL A 83 -14.90 -40.83 1.61
C VAL A 83 -14.23 -40.76 2.97
N GLU A 84 -13.20 -39.92 3.11
CA GLU A 84 -12.46 -39.84 4.36
C GLU A 84 -11.94 -38.43 4.61
N PHE A 85 -11.89 -38.03 5.88
CA PHE A 85 -11.01 -36.97 6.31
C PHE A 85 -10.18 -37.38 7.53
N ALA A 86 -9.00 -36.78 7.65
CA ALA A 86 -8.16 -36.85 8.82
C ALA A 86 -7.51 -35.49 9.10
N VAL A 87 -7.53 -35.04 10.35
CA VAL A 87 -6.84 -33.84 10.85
C VAL A 87 -6.19 -34.20 12.18
N GLY A 88 -4.86 -34.28 12.19
CA GLY A 88 -4.12 -34.71 13.38
C GLY A 88 -4.55 -36.11 13.83
N SER A 89 -5.09 -36.23 15.04
CA SER A 89 -5.60 -37.49 15.60
C SER A 89 -7.05 -37.81 15.20
N VAL A 90 -7.81 -36.85 14.67
CA VAL A 90 -9.19 -37.05 14.24
C VAL A 90 -9.21 -37.68 12.87
N ARG A 91 -9.92 -38.80 12.70
CA ARG A 91 -10.10 -39.47 11.41
C ARG A 91 -11.51 -40.05 11.30
N LYS A 92 -12.17 -39.81 10.17
CA LYS A 92 -13.51 -40.32 9.89
C LYS A 92 -13.61 -40.93 8.49
N PRO A 93 -13.62 -42.28 8.40
CA PRO A 93 -13.91 -42.99 7.16
C PRO A 93 -15.43 -43.21 6.99
N LEU A 94 -15.94 -43.00 5.79
CA LEU A 94 -17.33 -43.21 5.41
C LEU A 94 -17.41 -43.97 4.09
N THR A 95 -18.51 -44.69 3.88
CA THR A 95 -18.87 -45.22 2.56
C THR A 95 -20.08 -44.47 2.04
N VAL A 96 -19.98 -44.00 0.80
CA VAL A 96 -21.04 -43.22 0.14
C VAL A 96 -21.59 -43.99 -1.05
N PHE A 97 -22.90 -44.19 -1.06
CA PHE A 97 -23.63 -44.86 -2.13
C PHE A 97 -24.50 -43.88 -2.91
N GLY A 98 -24.69 -44.17 -4.19
CA GLY A 98 -25.75 -43.52 -4.97
C GLY A 98 -27.14 -43.91 -4.47
N ASP A 99 -28.17 -43.22 -4.95
CA ASP A 99 -29.54 -43.47 -4.48
C ASP A 99 -29.94 -44.94 -4.69
N ARG A 100 -30.46 -45.55 -3.61
CA ARG A 100 -30.87 -46.94 -3.54
C ARG A 100 -32.10 -47.08 -2.65
N TYR A 101 -32.92 -48.10 -2.93
CA TYR A 101 -34.25 -48.24 -2.34
C TYR A 101 -34.50 -49.68 -1.91
N TRP A 102 -35.21 -49.86 -0.80
CA TRP A 102 -35.78 -51.13 -0.41
C TRP A 102 -37.02 -51.45 -1.24
N GLU A 103 -37.13 -52.70 -1.68
CA GLU A 103 -38.24 -53.26 -2.46
C GLU A 103 -38.58 -54.66 -1.94
N LEU A 104 -39.86 -55.04 -2.04
CA LEU A 104 -40.33 -56.38 -1.67
C LEU A 104 -40.23 -57.30 -2.89
N PHE A 105 -39.56 -58.45 -2.76
CA PHE A 105 -39.46 -59.45 -3.83
C PHE A 105 -39.67 -60.85 -3.27
N ASN A 106 -40.64 -61.60 -3.82
CA ASN A 106 -40.92 -63.03 -3.54
C ASN A 106 -40.52 -63.49 -2.11
N ASP A 107 -41.08 -62.85 -1.08
CA ASP A 107 -40.98 -63.18 0.36
C ASP A 107 -39.86 -62.49 1.19
N GLY A 108 -39.15 -61.49 0.65
CA GLY A 108 -38.15 -60.74 1.43
C GLY A 108 -37.89 -59.30 0.96
N ALA A 109 -37.36 -58.47 1.86
CA ALA A 109 -36.90 -57.13 1.51
C ALA A 109 -35.49 -57.20 0.89
N VAL A 110 -35.32 -56.63 -0.30
CA VAL A 110 -34.04 -56.48 -1.00
C VAL A 110 -33.85 -55.02 -1.39
N PHE A 111 -32.61 -54.54 -1.51
CA PHE A 111 -32.35 -53.19 -2.00
C PHE A 111 -31.88 -53.17 -3.45
N THR A 112 -32.24 -52.11 -4.18
CA THR A 112 -31.84 -51.91 -5.57
C THR A 112 -30.34 -51.70 -5.69
N LYS A 113 -29.78 -51.97 -6.88
CA LYS A 113 -28.42 -51.51 -7.22
C LYS A 113 -28.34 -49.98 -7.04
N PRO A 114 -27.27 -49.43 -6.46
CA PRO A 114 -27.12 -47.99 -6.32
C PRO A 114 -27.06 -47.32 -7.70
N LEU A 115 -27.78 -46.20 -7.85
CA LEU A 115 -27.70 -45.39 -9.06
C LEU A 115 -26.34 -44.68 -9.16
N PRO A 116 -25.80 -44.43 -10.37
CA PRO A 116 -24.58 -43.64 -10.51
C PRO A 116 -24.77 -42.20 -10.03
N PHE A 117 -23.74 -41.62 -9.42
CA PHE A 117 -23.67 -40.21 -9.04
C PHE A 117 -22.28 -39.63 -9.32
N GLU A 118 -22.24 -38.35 -9.70
CA GLU A 118 -21.00 -37.59 -9.80
C GLU A 118 -20.70 -36.85 -8.49
N ARG A 119 -21.74 -36.34 -7.83
CA ARG A 119 -21.65 -35.67 -6.53
C ARG A 119 -22.77 -36.12 -5.60
N MET A 120 -22.47 -36.28 -4.33
CA MET A 120 -23.41 -36.71 -3.29
C MET A 120 -23.26 -35.86 -2.03
N PRO A 121 -24.26 -35.04 -1.67
CA PRO A 121 -24.19 -34.19 -0.47
C PRO A 121 -23.96 -34.98 0.82
N LEU A 122 -23.02 -34.52 1.65
CA LEU A 122 -22.70 -35.14 2.94
C LEU A 122 -23.54 -34.50 4.06
N VAL A 123 -24.86 -34.67 3.98
CA VAL A 123 -25.85 -34.05 4.88
C VAL A 123 -26.62 -35.08 5.70
N TRP A 124 -27.15 -34.69 6.86
CA TRP A 124 -27.82 -35.60 7.80
C TRP A 124 -29.08 -36.28 7.23
N GLU A 125 -29.76 -35.65 6.28
CA GLU A 125 -30.93 -36.20 5.58
C GLU A 125 -30.61 -37.43 4.72
N ARG A 126 -29.32 -37.63 4.41
CA ARG A 126 -28.81 -38.77 3.63
C ARG A 126 -28.13 -39.82 4.51
N ALA A 127 -28.07 -39.62 5.83
CA ALA A 127 -27.64 -40.61 6.80
C ALA A 127 -28.82 -41.43 7.35
N PHE A 128 -28.54 -42.52 8.07
CA PHE A 128 -29.58 -43.32 8.71
C PHE A 128 -30.43 -42.48 9.68
N GLY A 129 -31.74 -42.67 9.69
CA GLY A 129 -32.66 -41.95 10.56
C GLY A 129 -34.06 -41.82 10.00
N GLY A 130 -34.83 -40.89 10.54
CA GLY A 130 -36.21 -40.61 10.15
C GLY A 130 -37.02 -40.04 11.31
N PRO A 131 -38.26 -39.58 11.08
CA PRO A 131 -39.03 -38.77 12.05
C PRO A 131 -39.17 -39.39 13.44
N ASP A 132 -39.27 -40.73 13.50
CA ASP A 132 -39.43 -41.51 14.73
C ASP A 132 -38.09 -42.01 15.32
N PHE A 133 -36.95 -41.52 14.81
CA PHE A 133 -35.61 -41.86 15.27
C PHE A 133 -34.89 -40.65 15.85
N ALA A 134 -34.91 -40.54 17.18
CA ALA A 134 -34.46 -39.34 17.89
C ALA A 134 -33.02 -38.91 17.57
N ALA A 135 -32.10 -39.84 17.27
CA ALA A 135 -30.71 -39.51 17.00
C ALA A 135 -30.49 -38.78 15.66
N ASN A 136 -31.39 -38.95 14.69
CA ASN A 136 -31.37 -38.22 13.42
C ASN A 136 -32.79 -38.15 12.82
N PRO A 137 -33.65 -37.22 13.29
CA PRO A 137 -35.04 -37.15 12.89
C PRO A 137 -35.25 -36.77 11.42
N THR A 138 -34.27 -36.09 10.80
CA THR A 138 -34.31 -35.67 9.39
C THR A 138 -33.72 -36.72 8.44
N GLY A 139 -33.12 -37.79 8.97
CA GLY A 139 -32.49 -38.86 8.19
C GLY A 139 -33.47 -39.75 7.41
N THR A 140 -32.93 -40.82 6.85
CA THR A 140 -33.72 -41.78 6.04
C THR A 140 -33.43 -43.23 6.41
N GLY A 141 -34.34 -44.14 6.05
CA GLY A 141 -34.20 -45.58 6.28
C GLY A 141 -34.79 -46.12 7.60
N TYR A 142 -35.04 -45.28 8.60
CA TYR A 142 -35.77 -45.71 9.80
C TYR A 142 -37.23 -46.06 9.45
N ALA A 143 -37.77 -47.09 10.11
CA ALA A 143 -39.08 -47.67 9.83
C ALA A 143 -39.25 -48.27 8.42
N ALA A 144 -38.15 -48.59 7.72
CA ALA A 144 -38.19 -49.18 6.39
C ALA A 144 -39.02 -50.48 6.35
N GLN A 145 -38.85 -51.37 7.34
CA GLN A 145 -39.58 -52.63 7.42
C GLN A 145 -41.10 -52.42 7.50
N ALA A 146 -41.55 -51.48 8.34
CA ALA A 146 -42.98 -51.16 8.49
C ALA A 146 -43.53 -50.56 7.18
N ALA A 147 -42.83 -49.59 6.59
CA ALA A 147 -43.26 -48.96 5.34
C ALA A 147 -43.32 -49.95 4.16
N LEU A 148 -42.38 -50.90 4.07
CA LEU A 148 -42.41 -51.95 3.04
C LEU A 148 -43.58 -52.91 3.23
N SER A 149 -43.96 -53.23 4.47
CA SER A 149 -45.14 -54.06 4.74
C SER A 149 -46.46 -53.41 4.28
N GLU A 150 -46.46 -52.08 4.13
CA GLU A 150 -47.56 -51.29 3.56
C GLU A 150 -47.43 -51.10 2.03
N GLY A 151 -46.46 -51.76 1.38
CA GLY A 151 -46.20 -51.65 -0.05
C GLY A 151 -45.52 -50.35 -0.47
N ARG A 152 -44.98 -49.56 0.47
CA ARG A 152 -44.27 -48.31 0.18
C ARG A 152 -42.79 -48.58 -0.05
N ARG A 153 -42.25 -48.05 -1.14
CA ARG A 153 -40.82 -48.04 -1.42
C ARG A 153 -40.12 -47.07 -0.46
N VAL A 154 -39.00 -47.50 0.13
CA VAL A 154 -38.25 -46.71 1.12
C VAL A 154 -36.83 -46.49 0.61
N ARG A 155 -36.35 -45.26 0.72
CA ARG A 155 -34.98 -44.91 0.34
C ARG A 155 -34.00 -45.36 1.44
N LEU A 156 -32.87 -45.94 1.04
CA LEU A 156 -31.77 -46.21 1.96
C LEU A 156 -30.91 -44.96 2.13
N PRO A 157 -30.18 -44.85 3.26
CA PRO A 157 -29.12 -43.87 3.42
C PRO A 157 -28.10 -43.95 2.28
N ASN A 158 -27.53 -42.79 1.93
CA ASN A 158 -26.34 -42.74 1.08
C ASN A 158 -25.07 -42.79 1.91
N ILE A 159 -25.11 -42.30 3.15
CA ILE A 159 -23.93 -42.14 4.00
C ILE A 159 -23.96 -43.20 5.09
N GLU A 160 -22.96 -44.07 5.09
CA GLU A 160 -22.84 -45.19 6.02
C GLU A 160 -21.43 -45.24 6.63
N ASP A 161 -21.35 -45.83 7.83
CA ASP A 161 -20.07 -46.12 8.46
C ASP A 161 -19.36 -47.20 7.64
N ALA A 162 -18.08 -46.98 7.33
CA ALA A 162 -17.28 -47.97 6.59
C ALA A 162 -17.13 -49.31 7.33
N ALA A 163 -17.34 -49.35 8.65
CA ALA A 163 -17.28 -50.54 9.49
C ALA A 163 -18.67 -51.19 9.76
N ASP A 164 -19.77 -50.51 9.45
CA ASP A 164 -21.14 -50.96 9.78
C ASP A 164 -22.13 -50.66 8.63
N LEU A 165 -21.95 -51.38 7.52
CA LEU A 165 -22.79 -51.24 6.32
C LEU A 165 -24.18 -51.88 6.50
N ILE A 166 -25.21 -51.24 5.97
CA ILE A 166 -26.60 -51.73 6.01
C ILE A 166 -26.78 -52.81 4.95
N LEU A 167 -26.91 -54.06 5.41
CA LEU A 167 -27.11 -55.24 4.56
C LEU A 167 -28.54 -55.83 4.66
N ASP A 168 -29.25 -55.55 5.75
CA ASP A 168 -30.60 -56.02 6.00
C ASP A 168 -31.54 -54.89 6.44
N VAL A 169 -32.85 -55.08 6.23
CA VAL A 169 -33.86 -54.03 6.45
C VAL A 169 -34.18 -53.78 7.94
N ALA A 170 -33.80 -54.72 8.81
CA ALA A 170 -33.99 -54.60 10.25
C ALA A 170 -32.77 -53.95 10.94
N HIS A 171 -31.62 -53.86 10.25
CA HIS A 171 -30.42 -53.21 10.72
C HIS A 171 -30.68 -51.73 11.01
N ALA A 172 -30.34 -51.31 12.23
CA ALA A 172 -30.54 -49.95 12.70
C ALA A 172 -29.21 -49.38 13.24
N PRO A 173 -28.28 -48.98 12.34
CA PRO A 173 -26.99 -48.46 12.73
C PRO A 173 -27.12 -47.08 13.38
N GLN A 174 -26.05 -46.62 14.03
CA GLN A 174 -25.97 -45.22 14.45
C GLN A 174 -25.83 -44.29 13.24
N PRO A 175 -26.47 -43.11 13.27
CA PRO A 175 -26.34 -42.14 12.19
C PRO A 175 -24.92 -41.59 12.15
N VAL A 176 -24.32 -41.56 10.96
CA VAL A 176 -22.99 -40.98 10.73
C VAL A 176 -23.09 -39.78 9.79
N GLY A 177 -22.29 -38.75 10.07
CA GLY A 177 -22.23 -37.52 9.29
C GLY A 177 -20.95 -36.77 9.58
N VAL A 178 -20.66 -35.72 8.82
CA VAL A 178 -19.45 -34.88 8.98
C VAL A 178 -19.77 -33.40 9.26
N ALA A 179 -21.03 -33.01 8.99
CA ALA A 179 -21.56 -31.67 9.19
C ALA A 179 -21.97 -31.42 10.66
N PRO A 180 -22.17 -30.15 11.07
CA PRO A 180 -22.66 -29.82 12.41
C PRO A 180 -23.98 -30.52 12.74
N MET A 181 -24.13 -30.95 13.98
CA MET A 181 -25.38 -31.51 14.50
C MET A 181 -26.34 -30.40 14.92
N ASP A 182 -27.62 -30.57 14.58
CA ASP A 182 -28.69 -29.66 14.99
C ASP A 182 -28.76 -29.54 16.53
N VAL A 183 -29.10 -28.36 17.02
CA VAL A 183 -29.12 -28.09 18.47
C VAL A 183 -30.10 -29.01 19.21
N MET A 184 -31.17 -29.46 18.58
CA MET A 184 -32.23 -30.25 19.19
C MET A 184 -31.95 -31.75 19.24
N VAL A 185 -30.88 -32.26 18.63
CA VAL A 185 -30.61 -33.71 18.66
C VAL A 185 -30.19 -34.18 20.06
N PRO A 186 -30.58 -35.38 20.52
CA PRO A 186 -30.25 -35.92 21.85
C PRO A 186 -28.74 -35.95 22.14
N ALA A 187 -27.92 -36.18 21.12
CA ALA A 187 -26.46 -36.19 21.24
C ALA A 187 -25.88 -34.85 21.72
N ARG A 188 -26.58 -33.74 21.46
CA ARG A 188 -26.25 -32.40 21.95
C ARG A 188 -27.07 -32.00 23.18
N GLN A 189 -28.37 -32.27 23.17
CA GLN A 189 -29.28 -31.89 24.26
C GLN A 189 -28.87 -32.48 25.62
N ARG A 190 -28.19 -33.63 25.65
CA ARG A 190 -27.63 -34.20 26.89
C ARG A 190 -26.64 -33.28 27.63
N TYR A 191 -26.09 -32.26 26.96
CA TYR A 191 -25.15 -31.29 27.53
C TYR A 191 -25.79 -29.95 27.88
N ALA A 192 -27.05 -29.72 27.49
CA ALA A 192 -27.73 -28.45 27.73
C ALA A 192 -28.03 -28.22 29.22
N GLY A 193 -28.02 -29.27 30.05
CA GLY A 193 -28.43 -29.19 31.44
C GLY A 193 -29.95 -29.04 31.60
N THR A 194 -30.36 -28.70 32.81
CA THR A 194 -31.75 -28.69 33.26
C THR A 194 -32.30 -27.27 33.34
N TYR A 195 -33.24 -26.92 32.45
CA TYR A 195 -33.91 -25.62 32.41
C TYR A 195 -35.32 -25.70 33.04
N ASP A 196 -35.40 -25.65 34.37
CA ASP A 196 -36.65 -25.71 35.13
C ASP A 196 -37.05 -24.35 35.74
N ASP A 197 -38.14 -24.32 36.52
CA ASP A 197 -38.61 -23.10 37.22
C ASP A 197 -37.56 -22.52 38.18
N ALA A 198 -36.68 -23.35 38.73
CA ALA A 198 -35.62 -22.90 39.63
C ALA A 198 -34.51 -22.18 38.85
N TRP A 199 -34.13 -22.67 37.66
CA TRP A 199 -33.27 -21.94 36.74
C TRP A 199 -33.91 -20.62 36.29
N LEU A 200 -35.18 -20.63 35.88
CA LEU A 200 -35.87 -19.44 35.40
C LEU A 200 -35.91 -18.34 36.46
N LYS A 201 -36.07 -18.73 37.74
CA LYS A 201 -36.12 -17.80 38.87
C LYS A 201 -34.76 -17.26 39.30
N ASN A 202 -33.70 -18.08 39.25
CA ASN A 202 -32.43 -17.78 39.93
C ASN A 202 -31.22 -17.59 38.98
N HIS A 203 -31.29 -18.10 37.75
CA HIS A 203 -30.13 -18.22 36.86
C HIS A 203 -30.35 -17.63 35.45
N HIS A 204 -31.61 -17.50 34.99
CA HIS A 204 -31.92 -16.84 33.71
C HIS A 204 -31.33 -15.41 33.65
N PRO A 205 -30.71 -14.98 32.52
CA PRO A 205 -30.61 -15.65 31.22
C PRO A 205 -29.34 -16.51 31.02
N GLY A 206 -28.64 -16.91 32.09
CA GLY A 206 -27.42 -17.72 32.02
C GLY A 206 -27.69 -19.20 31.70
N HIS A 207 -26.62 -20.01 31.65
CA HIS A 207 -26.72 -21.45 31.47
C HIS A 207 -27.41 -22.14 32.66
N ALA A 208 -27.88 -23.37 32.43
CA ALA A 208 -28.29 -24.25 33.52
C ALA A 208 -27.10 -24.55 34.45
N VAL A 209 -27.37 -24.86 35.72
CA VAL A 209 -26.31 -25.09 36.73
C VAL A 209 -25.48 -26.33 36.39
N ASP A 210 -26.10 -27.33 35.76
CA ASP A 210 -25.52 -28.58 35.28
C ASP A 210 -25.16 -28.55 33.78
N PHE A 211 -25.06 -27.35 33.18
CA PHE A 211 -24.67 -27.18 31.78
C PHE A 211 -23.23 -27.69 31.54
N ASP A 212 -23.06 -28.45 30.47
CA ASP A 212 -21.75 -28.94 30.02
C ASP A 212 -21.34 -28.20 28.74
N TRP A 213 -20.18 -27.56 28.77
CA TRP A 213 -19.61 -26.82 27.64
C TRP A 213 -19.40 -27.66 26.38
N ALA A 214 -19.38 -29.00 26.49
CA ALA A 214 -19.41 -29.90 25.34
C ALA A 214 -20.66 -29.71 24.45
N PHE A 215 -21.70 -29.03 24.95
CA PHE A 215 -22.85 -28.59 24.14
C PHE A 215 -22.45 -27.74 22.92
N TYR A 216 -21.37 -26.97 23.03
CA TYR A 216 -20.86 -26.10 21.96
C TYR A 216 -19.94 -26.81 20.96
N ASN A 217 -19.52 -28.04 21.25
CA ASN A 217 -18.98 -28.91 20.21
C ASN A 217 -20.14 -29.35 19.31
N THR A 218 -20.16 -28.83 18.08
CA THR A 218 -21.24 -29.09 17.12
C THR A 218 -20.98 -30.32 16.27
N ALA A 219 -19.72 -30.74 16.15
CA ALA A 219 -19.36 -31.96 15.43
C ALA A 219 -19.76 -33.20 16.26
N PRO A 220 -20.08 -34.33 15.61
CA PRO A 220 -20.18 -35.63 16.26
C PRO A 220 -18.95 -35.95 17.13
N SER A 221 -19.15 -36.67 18.24
CA SER A 221 -18.08 -36.85 19.25
C SER A 221 -16.87 -37.66 18.78
N ASP A 222 -17.00 -38.42 17.70
CA ASP A 222 -15.91 -39.11 17.02
C ASP A 222 -15.04 -38.18 16.16
N GLN A 223 -15.45 -36.91 16.02
CA GLN A 223 -14.71 -35.84 15.34
C GLN A 223 -14.04 -34.86 16.32
N TRP A 224 -14.06 -35.18 17.61
CA TRP A 224 -13.42 -34.38 18.65
C TRP A 224 -11.96 -34.82 18.82
N ALA A 225 -11.06 -33.83 18.87
CA ALA A 225 -9.68 -34.05 19.23
C ALA A 225 -9.55 -34.41 20.73
N THR A 226 -8.44 -35.06 21.07
CA THR A 226 -8.11 -35.41 22.47
C THR A 226 -7.89 -34.16 23.33
N GLY A 227 -7.46 -33.06 22.72
CA GLY A 227 -7.29 -31.73 23.32
C GLY A 227 -7.57 -30.64 22.28
N PHE A 228 -6.88 -29.51 22.37
CA PHE A 228 -6.90 -28.48 21.33
C PHE A 228 -5.88 -28.80 20.24
N PHE A 229 -6.08 -28.21 19.06
CA PHE A 229 -5.12 -28.33 17.97
C PHE A 229 -3.89 -27.45 18.27
N ALA A 230 -2.71 -27.90 17.83
CA ALA A 230 -1.48 -27.12 17.84
C ALA A 230 -1.51 -26.02 16.76
N GLY A 231 -2.26 -26.23 15.67
CA GLY A 231 -2.41 -25.28 14.57
C GLY A 231 -1.57 -25.62 13.34
N ASP A 232 -0.85 -26.74 13.34
CA ASP A 232 -0.01 -27.25 12.23
C ASP A 232 -0.31 -28.71 11.84
N GLU A 233 -1.42 -29.26 12.34
CA GLU A 233 -1.84 -30.64 12.10
C GLU A 233 -1.90 -30.99 10.62
N ARG A 234 -1.43 -32.18 10.27
CA ARG A 234 -1.60 -32.72 8.91
C ARG A 234 -3.08 -32.95 8.60
N ILE A 235 -3.48 -32.56 7.40
CA ILE A 235 -4.82 -32.74 6.86
C ILE A 235 -4.74 -33.71 5.68
N ARG A 236 -5.66 -34.68 5.66
CA ARG A 236 -5.92 -35.54 4.50
C ARG A 236 -7.41 -35.57 4.24
N ILE A 237 -7.83 -35.31 3.00
CA ILE A 237 -9.23 -35.42 2.58
C ILE A 237 -9.27 -36.27 1.32
N ALA A 238 -10.14 -37.27 1.26
CA ALA A 238 -10.26 -38.16 0.12
C ALA A 238 -11.72 -38.26 -0.34
N GLY A 239 -11.91 -38.20 -1.65
CA GLY A 239 -13.22 -38.41 -2.30
C GLY A 239 -14.19 -37.24 -2.19
N MET A 240 -13.72 -36.02 -1.98
CA MET A 240 -14.57 -34.82 -1.78
C MET A 240 -14.25 -33.64 -2.72
N HIS A 241 -13.39 -33.86 -3.72
CA HIS A 241 -13.15 -32.90 -4.79
C HIS A 241 -12.94 -33.67 -6.12
N PRO A 242 -13.56 -33.25 -7.23
CA PRO A 242 -13.48 -33.98 -8.50
C PRO A 242 -12.04 -34.02 -9.07
N ASP A 243 -11.35 -32.89 -9.02
CA ASP A 243 -9.99 -32.75 -9.59
C ASP A 243 -8.86 -33.06 -8.61
N HIS A 244 -9.19 -33.16 -7.32
CA HIS A 244 -8.25 -33.48 -6.25
C HIS A 244 -8.79 -34.68 -5.47
N PRO A 245 -8.70 -35.91 -6.04
CA PRO A 245 -9.25 -37.11 -5.41
C PRO A 245 -8.73 -37.35 -4.00
N VAL A 246 -7.50 -36.89 -3.74
CA VAL A 246 -6.89 -36.81 -2.42
C VAL A 246 -6.25 -35.43 -2.26
N ILE A 247 -6.73 -34.67 -1.28
CA ILE A 247 -6.13 -33.41 -0.83
C ILE A 247 -5.20 -33.75 0.34
N GLN A 248 -3.92 -33.45 0.19
CA GLN A 248 -2.93 -33.52 1.28
C GLN A 248 -2.53 -32.10 1.65
N SER A 249 -2.71 -31.75 2.92
CA SER A 249 -2.53 -30.38 3.40
C SER A 249 -2.09 -30.39 4.87
N ARG A 250 -2.09 -29.22 5.51
CA ARG A 250 -1.90 -29.03 6.95
C ARG A 250 -2.65 -27.79 7.42
N LEU A 251 -2.86 -27.66 8.72
CA LEU A 251 -3.26 -26.38 9.29
C LEU A 251 -2.15 -25.32 9.12
N PRO A 252 -2.47 -24.01 9.15
CA PRO A 252 -1.55 -23.00 8.65
C PRO A 252 -0.23 -22.80 9.40
N GLY A 253 -0.08 -23.41 10.57
CA GLY A 253 1.11 -23.30 11.39
C GLY A 253 1.20 -21.93 12.08
N MET A 254 0.07 -21.36 12.46
CA MET A 254 -0.03 -20.03 13.05
C MET A 254 -0.46 -20.08 14.52
N ARG A 255 0.19 -19.28 15.35
CA ARG A 255 -0.24 -18.93 16.70
C ARG A 255 -0.98 -17.61 16.63
N VAL A 256 -2.26 -17.60 16.98
CA VAL A 256 -3.02 -16.36 17.16
C VAL A 256 -2.79 -15.84 18.58
N ARG A 257 -2.73 -14.52 18.73
CA ARG A 257 -2.58 -13.82 20.01
C ARG A 257 -3.64 -12.74 20.10
N ALA A 258 -4.20 -12.56 21.29
CA ALA A 258 -5.21 -11.55 21.55
C ALA A 258 -4.86 -10.79 22.83
N PHE A 259 -4.96 -9.46 22.73
CA PHE A 259 -4.67 -8.55 23.83
C PHE A 259 -5.89 -7.68 24.09
N LEU A 260 -6.34 -7.66 25.34
CA LEU A 260 -7.48 -6.89 25.82
C LEU A 260 -6.95 -5.76 26.68
N ASN A 261 -7.17 -4.53 26.24
CA ASN A 261 -6.81 -3.35 27.02
C ASN A 261 -7.94 -3.06 28.01
N LEU A 262 -7.77 -3.49 29.25
CA LEU A 262 -8.82 -3.40 30.26
C LEU A 262 -8.71 -2.09 31.04
N GLU A 263 -9.80 -1.34 31.14
CA GLU A 263 -9.90 -0.11 31.93
C GLU A 263 -10.59 -0.37 33.27
N ARG A 264 -9.84 -0.24 34.36
CA ARG A 264 -10.32 -0.45 35.73
C ARG A 264 -9.83 0.67 36.62
N ASP A 265 -10.72 1.29 37.38
CA ASP A 265 -10.42 2.40 38.29
C ASP A 265 -9.61 3.56 37.62
N GLY A 266 -9.84 3.79 36.31
CA GLY A 266 -9.16 4.81 35.51
C GLY A 266 -7.76 4.42 35.02
N ALA A 267 -7.30 3.19 35.25
CA ALA A 267 -6.04 2.66 34.73
C ALA A 267 -6.29 1.64 33.61
N ARG A 268 -5.53 1.75 32.51
CA ARG A 268 -5.57 0.80 31.38
C ARG A 268 -4.45 -0.22 31.49
N THR A 269 -4.81 -1.50 31.43
CA THR A 269 -3.87 -2.62 31.50
C THR A 269 -4.07 -3.54 30.31
N LEU A 270 -3.02 -3.69 29.49
CA LEU A 270 -3.03 -4.63 28.38
C LEU A 270 -2.84 -6.06 28.90
N THR A 271 -3.86 -6.89 28.73
CA THR A 271 -3.89 -8.29 29.20
C THR A 271 -3.90 -9.22 28.00
N GLU A 272 -2.90 -10.09 27.89
CA GLU A 272 -2.92 -11.17 26.89
C GLU A 272 -3.84 -12.29 27.35
N THR A 273 -4.67 -12.81 26.45
CA THR A 273 -5.46 -14.03 26.66
C THR A 273 -4.89 -15.19 25.86
N GLU A 274 -4.91 -16.39 26.47
CA GLU A 274 -4.47 -17.62 25.82
C GLU A 274 -5.47 -18.00 24.71
N MET A 275 -5.04 -17.89 23.46
CA MET A 275 -5.84 -18.26 22.30
C MET A 275 -5.63 -19.74 21.97
N ARG A 276 -6.70 -20.52 21.95
CA ARG A 276 -6.67 -21.97 21.67
C ARG A 276 -7.33 -22.29 20.34
N CYS A 277 -6.67 -23.09 19.51
CA CYS A 277 -7.22 -23.59 18.26
C CYS A 277 -8.26 -24.68 18.56
N GLU A 278 -9.54 -24.32 18.56
CA GLU A 278 -10.62 -25.20 19.04
C GLU A 278 -11.53 -25.73 17.93
N THR A 279 -11.55 -25.13 16.74
CA THR A 279 -12.40 -25.63 15.63
C THR A 279 -11.69 -25.52 14.31
N VAL A 280 -11.76 -26.60 13.51
CA VAL A 280 -11.35 -26.62 12.12
C VAL A 280 -12.59 -26.89 11.27
N VAL A 281 -12.97 -25.94 10.42
CA VAL A 281 -14.07 -26.08 9.46
C VAL A 281 -13.49 -26.24 8.06
N LEU A 282 -13.78 -27.35 7.39
CA LEU A 282 -13.25 -27.66 6.07
C LEU A 282 -14.33 -27.57 4.99
N PHE A 283 -13.98 -26.96 3.87
CA PHE A 283 -14.80 -26.79 2.67
C PHE A 283 -14.07 -27.42 1.46
N PRO A 284 -14.04 -28.76 1.35
CA PRO A 284 -13.21 -29.44 0.34
C PRO A 284 -13.58 -29.05 -1.09
N GLY A 285 -14.87 -28.85 -1.37
CA GLY A 285 -15.37 -28.47 -2.69
C GLY A 285 -14.92 -27.08 -3.16
N GLN A 286 -14.53 -26.20 -2.23
CA GLN A 286 -13.98 -24.88 -2.52
C GLN A 286 -12.45 -24.84 -2.34
N LEU A 287 -11.83 -25.94 -1.89
CA LEU A 287 -10.42 -26.03 -1.50
C LEU A 287 -10.04 -25.05 -0.39
N LYS A 288 -10.95 -24.83 0.56
CA LYS A 288 -10.77 -23.84 1.63
C LYS A 288 -10.99 -24.42 3.02
N GLY A 289 -10.45 -23.75 4.02
CA GLY A 289 -10.69 -24.03 5.43
C GLY A 289 -10.79 -22.76 6.27
N VAL A 290 -11.41 -22.88 7.44
CA VAL A 290 -11.45 -21.87 8.49
C VAL A 290 -10.96 -22.51 9.78
N VAL A 291 -9.96 -21.89 10.41
CA VAL A 291 -9.50 -22.25 11.76
C VAL A 291 -10.02 -21.23 12.74
N ILE A 292 -10.62 -21.70 13.84
CA ILE A 292 -11.21 -20.84 14.88
C ILE A 292 -10.37 -20.96 16.13
N TYR A 293 -9.84 -19.82 16.56
CA TYR A 293 -9.12 -19.67 17.80
C TYR A 293 -10.01 -18.96 18.81
N ARG A 294 -10.04 -19.44 20.05
CA ARG A 294 -10.81 -18.83 21.13
C ARG A 294 -9.95 -18.60 22.35
N GLY A 295 -10.03 -17.39 22.88
CA GLY A 295 -9.48 -17.00 24.16
C GLY A 295 -10.54 -16.27 24.97
N GLY A 296 -10.28 -16.08 26.25
CA GLY A 296 -11.12 -15.22 27.08
C GLY A 296 -10.41 -14.77 28.33
N CYS A 297 -10.86 -13.64 28.88
CA CYS A 297 -10.42 -13.17 30.18
C CYS A 297 -11.63 -12.78 31.03
N GLU A 298 -11.41 -12.74 32.34
CA GLU A 298 -12.41 -12.23 33.28
C GLU A 298 -12.53 -10.70 33.13
N ILE A 299 -13.77 -10.23 32.96
CA ILE A 299 -14.13 -8.82 32.90
C ILE A 299 -15.03 -8.46 34.08
N ALA A 300 -15.06 -7.18 34.43
CA ALA A 300 -15.85 -6.69 35.56
C ALA A 300 -17.33 -6.53 35.19
N ASP A 301 -17.61 -6.19 33.93
CA ASP A 301 -18.96 -5.85 33.45
C ASP A 301 -19.40 -6.79 32.32
N ILE A 302 -20.62 -7.34 32.40
CA ILE A 302 -21.22 -8.22 31.37
C ILE A 302 -21.39 -7.55 30.02
N ASP A 303 -21.41 -6.23 29.96
CA ASP A 303 -21.46 -5.48 28.73
C ASP A 303 -20.07 -5.21 28.14
N GLY A 304 -19.01 -5.61 28.83
CA GLY A 304 -17.61 -5.42 28.42
C GLY A 304 -17.16 -3.98 28.53
N LYS A 305 -17.76 -3.17 29.41
CA LYS A 305 -17.41 -1.74 29.60
C LYS A 305 -15.97 -1.53 30.04
N ASP A 306 -15.40 -2.50 30.76
CA ASP A 306 -13.99 -2.47 31.13
C ASP A 306 -13.07 -2.91 29.99
N VAL A 307 -13.56 -3.24 28.79
CA VAL A 307 -12.72 -3.55 27.61
C VAL A 307 -12.62 -2.30 26.73
N ALA A 308 -11.51 -1.57 26.83
CA ALA A 308 -11.27 -0.35 26.05
C ALA A 308 -10.90 -0.67 24.59
N ASP A 309 -9.96 -1.61 24.40
CA ASP A 309 -9.44 -1.99 23.09
C ASP A 309 -9.23 -3.51 23.01
N THR A 310 -9.36 -4.09 21.82
CA THR A 310 -8.98 -5.48 21.51
C THR A 310 -8.00 -5.48 20.35
N LEU A 311 -6.81 -6.05 20.55
CA LEU A 311 -5.80 -6.21 19.51
C LEU A 311 -5.63 -7.70 19.18
N LEU A 312 -5.80 -8.06 17.91
CA LEU A 312 -5.47 -9.38 17.39
C LEU A 312 -4.15 -9.33 16.63
N ALA A 313 -3.34 -10.37 16.82
CA ALA A 313 -2.15 -10.62 16.03
C ALA A 313 -2.02 -12.12 15.76
N TYR A 314 -1.19 -12.48 14.78
CA TYR A 314 -0.78 -13.87 14.58
C TYR A 314 0.68 -13.96 14.19
N GLU A 315 1.30 -15.08 14.55
CA GLU A 315 2.72 -15.35 14.40
C GLU A 315 2.90 -16.78 13.87
N ARG A 316 3.99 -17.08 13.16
CA ARG A 316 4.28 -18.47 12.80
C ARG A 316 4.64 -19.24 14.06
N LEU A 317 4.16 -20.48 14.18
CA LEU A 317 4.49 -21.36 15.31
C LEU A 317 6.00 -21.62 15.43
N GLY A 318 6.71 -21.66 14.29
CA GLY A 318 8.15 -21.86 14.24
C GLY A 318 8.98 -20.67 14.70
N ASP A 319 8.39 -19.47 14.77
CA ASP A 319 9.08 -18.25 15.19
C ASP A 319 8.92 -18.02 16.70
N PRO A 320 9.95 -17.47 17.37
CA PRO A 320 9.83 -17.08 18.76
C PRO A 320 8.73 -16.02 18.93
N PRO A 321 7.87 -16.12 19.95
CA PRO A 321 6.79 -15.16 20.14
C PRO A 321 7.34 -13.76 20.40
N ARG A 322 6.73 -12.74 19.78
CA ARG A 322 7.10 -11.35 20.04
C ARG A 322 6.76 -10.97 21.49
N SER A 323 7.38 -9.95 22.06
CA SER A 323 7.08 -9.59 23.46
C SER A 323 5.72 -8.90 23.58
N VAL A 324 5.13 -8.86 24.79
CA VAL A 324 3.89 -8.09 25.03
C VAL A 324 4.12 -6.59 24.81
N GLU A 325 5.33 -6.10 25.12
CA GLU A 325 5.73 -4.70 24.92
C GLU A 325 5.70 -4.29 23.44
N HIS A 326 6.04 -5.20 22.51
CA HIS A 326 5.89 -4.96 21.07
C HIS A 326 4.45 -4.62 20.69
N TYR A 327 3.50 -5.40 21.21
CA TYR A 327 2.07 -5.19 20.95
C TYR A 327 1.50 -3.99 21.70
N ALA A 328 2.02 -3.68 22.90
CA ALA A 328 1.68 -2.46 23.61
C ALA A 328 2.12 -1.21 22.84
N GLY A 329 3.32 -1.22 22.26
CA GLY A 329 3.80 -0.15 21.37
C GLY A 329 2.93 -0.02 20.11
N THR A 330 2.60 -1.14 19.47
CA THR A 330 1.72 -1.17 18.29
C THR A 330 0.33 -0.63 18.63
N LEU A 331 -0.26 -1.02 19.76
CA LEU A 331 -1.57 -0.51 20.19
C LEU A 331 -1.51 0.99 20.46
N LYS A 332 -0.44 1.48 21.09
CA LYS A 332 -0.24 2.91 21.33
C LYS A 332 -0.21 3.71 20.03
N GLU A 333 0.57 3.28 19.04
CA GLU A 333 0.63 3.93 17.71
C GLU A 333 -0.70 3.91 16.95
N ARG A 334 -1.58 2.96 17.28
CA ARG A 334 -2.91 2.81 16.66
C ARG A 334 -4.04 3.53 17.41
N THR A 335 -3.79 3.95 18.64
CA THR A 335 -4.77 4.63 19.51
C THR A 335 -4.42 6.09 19.79
N ASP A 336 -3.16 6.48 19.60
CA ASP A 336 -2.69 7.87 19.68
C ASP A 336 -3.24 8.71 18.51
N PRO A 337 -3.99 9.80 18.76
CA PRO A 337 -4.58 10.65 17.73
C PRO A 337 -3.60 11.16 16.66
N GLU A 338 -2.32 11.37 17.00
CA GLU A 338 -1.33 11.88 16.04
C GLU A 338 -0.83 10.81 15.06
N THR A 339 -0.77 9.54 15.50
CA THR A 339 -0.17 8.45 14.74
C THR A 339 -1.17 7.43 14.22
N ALA A 340 -2.37 7.35 14.82
CA ALA A 340 -3.40 6.37 14.49
C ALA A 340 -3.77 6.35 13.00
N ALA A 341 -3.87 7.53 12.38
CA ALA A 341 -4.23 7.66 10.97
C ALA A 341 -3.18 7.03 10.04
N LEU A 342 -1.88 7.21 10.37
CA LEU A 342 -0.76 6.66 9.61
C LEU A 342 -0.57 5.15 9.88
N SER A 343 -0.88 4.71 11.10
CA SER A 343 -0.75 3.32 11.54
C SER A 343 -1.93 2.44 11.11
N PHE A 344 -3.04 3.03 10.65
CA PHE A 344 -4.29 2.30 10.36
C PHE A 344 -4.08 1.11 9.40
N PHE A 345 -3.41 1.35 8.27
CA PHE A 345 -3.10 0.34 7.25
C PHE A 345 -1.80 -0.46 7.52
N ASN A 346 -1.07 -0.14 8.59
CA ASN A 346 0.16 -0.87 8.90
C ASN A 346 -0.17 -2.17 9.68
N GLU A 347 -0.50 -3.24 8.95
CA GLU A 347 -0.76 -4.56 9.53
C GLU A 347 0.52 -5.35 9.84
N LYS A 348 1.69 -4.91 9.35
CA LYS A 348 2.97 -5.63 9.49
C LYS A 348 3.34 -5.99 10.95
N PRO A 349 3.14 -5.12 11.96
CA PRO A 349 3.46 -5.47 13.35
C PRO A 349 2.56 -6.56 13.94
N LEU A 350 1.39 -6.82 13.33
CA LEU A 350 0.34 -7.71 13.83
C LEU A 350 0.32 -9.09 13.15
N ARG A 351 1.23 -9.33 12.21
CA ARG A 351 1.30 -10.58 11.46
C ARG A 351 2.75 -11.09 11.35
N PRO A 352 2.95 -12.35 10.93
CA PRO A 352 4.28 -12.86 10.70
C PRO A 352 4.97 -12.09 9.59
N ASP A 353 6.30 -12.10 9.61
CA ASP A 353 7.04 -11.59 8.47
C ASP A 353 6.73 -12.42 7.22
N ILE A 354 6.58 -11.72 6.10
CA ILE A 354 6.36 -12.33 4.80
C ILE A 354 7.50 -13.30 4.49
N SER A 355 7.15 -14.48 3.94
CA SER A 355 8.12 -15.50 3.59
C SER A 355 9.14 -14.95 2.58
N GLU A 356 10.32 -15.57 2.47
CA GLU A 356 11.28 -15.15 1.43
C GLU A 356 10.72 -15.31 0.02
N ILE A 357 9.86 -16.31 -0.20
CA ILE A 357 9.17 -16.54 -1.47
C ILE A 357 8.16 -15.42 -1.73
N ASP A 358 7.28 -15.09 -0.77
CA ASP A 358 6.34 -13.96 -0.93
C ASP A 358 7.07 -12.63 -1.09
N ARG A 359 8.21 -12.48 -0.40
CA ARG A 359 9.06 -11.28 -0.53
C ARG A 359 9.65 -11.21 -1.93
N ALA A 360 10.08 -12.35 -2.49
CA ALA A 360 10.55 -12.45 -3.86
C ALA A 360 9.42 -12.23 -4.86
N ASP A 361 8.21 -12.75 -4.65
CA ASP A 361 7.05 -12.53 -5.52
C ASP A 361 6.58 -11.08 -5.48
N ARG A 362 6.55 -10.45 -4.30
CA ARG A 362 6.27 -9.01 -4.18
C ARG A 362 7.38 -8.16 -4.76
N SER A 363 8.65 -8.59 -4.65
CA SER A 363 9.77 -7.97 -5.34
C SER A 363 9.58 -8.10 -6.85
N ALA A 364 9.19 -9.28 -7.34
CA ALA A 364 8.94 -9.56 -8.73
C ALA A 364 7.72 -8.79 -9.27
N GLU A 365 6.65 -8.59 -8.49
CA GLU A 365 5.50 -7.75 -8.83
C GLU A 365 5.95 -6.28 -8.97
N ARG A 366 6.75 -5.79 -8.03
CA ARG A 366 7.34 -4.45 -8.07
C ARG A 366 8.31 -4.29 -9.24
N GLU A 367 9.15 -5.30 -9.49
CA GLU A 367 10.10 -5.36 -10.58
C GLU A 367 9.38 -5.48 -11.93
N ALA A 368 8.27 -6.21 -12.03
CA ALA A 368 7.46 -6.32 -13.23
C ALA A 368 6.74 -5.01 -13.53
N LEU A 369 6.19 -4.33 -12.51
CA LEU A 369 5.58 -3.00 -12.68
C LEU A 369 6.64 -1.94 -13.01
N ALA A 370 7.81 -2.04 -12.39
CA ALA A 370 8.96 -1.21 -12.73
C ALA A 370 9.45 -1.50 -14.16
N ALA A 371 9.50 -2.76 -14.57
CA ALA A 371 9.88 -3.19 -15.92
C ALA A 371 8.83 -2.84 -16.96
N GLU A 372 7.52 -2.85 -16.64
CA GLU A 372 6.47 -2.37 -17.53
C GLU A 372 6.57 -0.85 -17.72
N ARG A 373 6.84 -0.11 -16.63
CA ARG A 373 7.13 1.33 -16.70
C ARG A 373 8.40 1.60 -17.50
N GLU A 374 9.45 0.80 -17.28
CA GLU A 374 10.72 0.86 -18.02
C GLU A 374 10.53 0.45 -19.49
N GLU A 375 9.67 -0.52 -19.80
CA GLU A 375 9.35 -0.93 -21.18
C GLU A 375 8.51 0.14 -21.90
N LYS A 376 7.54 0.75 -21.22
CA LYS A 376 6.80 1.90 -21.76
C LYS A 376 7.72 3.10 -21.98
N TRP A 377 8.61 3.34 -21.03
CA TRP A 377 9.67 4.35 -21.14
C TRP A 377 10.60 4.05 -22.32
N ASP A 378 11.06 2.81 -22.46
CA ASP A 378 11.95 2.35 -23.52
C ASP A 378 11.30 2.45 -24.88
N LYS A 379 10.05 1.98 -25.03
CA LYS A 379 9.28 2.13 -26.28
C LYS A 379 9.14 3.60 -26.67
N ARG A 380 8.99 4.49 -25.69
CA ARG A 380 8.91 5.93 -25.94
C ARG A 380 10.26 6.54 -26.27
N ILE A 381 11.35 6.15 -25.59
CA ILE A 381 12.72 6.55 -25.94
C ILE A 381 13.06 6.06 -27.35
N GLU A 382 12.79 4.79 -27.69
CA GLU A 382 13.00 4.21 -29.02
C GLU A 382 12.16 4.93 -30.09
N ALA A 383 10.90 5.28 -29.80
CA ALA A 383 10.08 6.07 -30.71
C ALA A 383 10.68 7.48 -30.94
N THR A 384 11.06 8.17 -29.87
CA THR A 384 11.69 9.50 -29.93
C THR A 384 13.03 9.46 -30.66
N VAL A 385 13.86 8.44 -30.43
CA VAL A 385 15.13 8.23 -31.14
C VAL A 385 14.87 7.90 -32.61
N ALA A 386 13.94 7.01 -32.92
CA ALA A 386 13.60 6.68 -34.31
C ALA A 386 13.11 7.92 -35.08
N GLN A 387 12.37 8.80 -34.40
CA GLN A 387 11.92 10.08 -34.95
C GLN A 387 13.08 11.06 -35.16
N ALA A 388 14.05 11.11 -34.23
CA ALA A 388 15.27 11.90 -34.36
C ALA A 388 16.17 11.43 -35.53
N TYR A 389 16.36 10.11 -35.71
CA TYR A 389 17.12 9.53 -36.82
C TYR A 389 16.45 9.78 -38.18
N LYS A 390 15.12 9.66 -38.23
CA LYS A 390 14.32 9.97 -39.43
C LYS A 390 14.43 11.45 -39.82
N ALA A 391 14.54 12.36 -38.84
CA ALA A 391 14.68 13.80 -39.08
C ALA A 391 16.04 14.20 -39.68
N VAL A 392 17.08 13.39 -39.46
CA VAL A 392 18.43 13.62 -40.03
C VAL A 392 18.75 12.71 -41.23
N GLY A 393 17.75 12.00 -41.78
CA GLY A 393 17.91 11.15 -42.96
C GLY A 393 18.74 9.88 -42.73
N ALA A 394 18.96 9.50 -41.47
CA ALA A 394 19.70 8.31 -41.09
C ALA A 394 18.77 7.14 -40.77
N LEU A 395 19.27 5.91 -40.95
CA LEU A 395 18.56 4.71 -40.52
C LEU A 395 18.61 4.61 -38.98
N PRO A 396 17.48 4.34 -38.31
CA PRO A 396 17.47 4.20 -36.86
C PRO A 396 18.39 3.06 -36.41
N PRO A 397 19.02 3.20 -35.23
CA PRO A 397 19.93 2.19 -34.71
C PRO A 397 19.16 0.90 -34.38
N LEU A 398 19.84 -0.25 -34.43
CA LEU A 398 19.21 -1.55 -34.17
C LEU A 398 18.61 -1.58 -32.75
N PRO A 399 17.42 -2.19 -32.56
CA PRO A 399 16.77 -2.27 -31.25
C PRO A 399 17.73 -2.77 -30.15
N GLY A 400 17.79 -2.05 -29.02
CA GLY A 400 18.65 -2.40 -27.88
C GLY A 400 20.11 -1.90 -27.91
N SER A 401 20.51 -1.08 -28.89
CA SER A 401 21.90 -0.58 -29.01
C SER A 401 22.21 0.73 -28.26
N ILE A 402 21.23 1.31 -27.56
CA ILE A 402 21.36 2.59 -26.84
C ILE A 402 21.38 2.33 -25.32
N PRO A 403 22.40 2.80 -24.58
CA PRO A 403 22.44 2.69 -23.12
C PRO A 403 21.26 3.43 -22.47
N LYS A 404 20.54 2.76 -21.57
CA LYS A 404 19.32 3.28 -20.92
C LYS A 404 19.66 4.05 -19.63
N PRO A 405 19.12 5.26 -19.40
CA PRO A 405 19.25 5.92 -18.10
C PRO A 405 18.42 5.23 -17.02
N ARG A 406 19.05 4.90 -15.88
CA ARG A 406 18.36 4.35 -14.70
C ARG A 406 18.07 5.45 -13.69
N LEU A 407 16.86 5.47 -13.15
CA LEU A 407 16.48 6.34 -12.03
C LEU A 407 17.24 5.93 -10.75
N PRO A 408 17.88 6.86 -9.99
CA PRO A 408 18.78 6.49 -8.89
C PRO A 408 18.09 6.01 -7.62
N ILE A 409 16.81 6.35 -7.39
CA ILE A 409 16.04 5.85 -6.23
C ILE A 409 14.62 5.50 -6.68
N ALA A 410 14.23 4.26 -6.46
CA ALA A 410 12.84 3.84 -6.58
C ALA A 410 12.06 4.38 -5.38
N LEU A 411 11.14 5.34 -5.62
CA LEU A 411 10.03 5.55 -4.69
C LEU A 411 9.38 4.18 -4.43
N PRO A 412 9.03 3.85 -3.16
CA PRO A 412 8.33 2.60 -2.87
C PRO A 412 7.10 2.53 -3.77
N THR A 413 7.14 1.64 -4.75
CA THR A 413 6.04 1.49 -5.68
C THR A 413 4.95 0.75 -4.95
N ILE A 414 3.89 1.48 -4.59
CA ILE A 414 2.66 0.87 -4.11
C ILE A 414 2.11 0.05 -5.28
N THR A 415 2.15 -1.28 -5.15
CA THR A 415 1.60 -2.18 -6.17
C THR A 415 0.08 -2.31 -6.03
N PRO A 416 -0.66 -2.67 -7.10
CA PRO A 416 -2.06 -3.07 -6.97
C PRO A 416 -2.25 -4.16 -5.90
N GLY A 417 -1.33 -5.14 -5.83
CA GLY A 417 -1.34 -6.15 -4.78
C GLY A 417 -1.15 -5.57 -3.37
N ASP A 418 -0.33 -4.54 -3.19
CA ASP A 418 -0.16 -3.88 -1.89
C ASP A 418 -1.42 -3.12 -1.44
N ILE A 419 -2.15 -2.50 -2.39
CA ILE A 419 -3.45 -1.88 -2.13
C ILE A 419 -4.51 -2.95 -1.82
N GLU A 420 -4.57 -4.02 -2.61
CA GLU A 420 -5.50 -5.14 -2.39
C GLU A 420 -5.27 -5.85 -1.05
N ARG A 421 -4.00 -6.00 -0.65
CA ARG A 421 -3.59 -6.57 0.64
C ARG A 421 -3.72 -5.57 1.80
N MET A 422 -4.07 -4.32 1.52
CA MET A 422 -4.12 -3.19 2.47
C MET A 422 -2.80 -3.05 3.27
N ASP A 423 -1.67 -3.31 2.62
CA ASP A 423 -0.35 -3.44 3.25
C ASP A 423 0.58 -2.33 2.76
N VAL A 424 0.15 -1.09 2.97
CA VAL A 424 0.88 0.10 2.54
C VAL A 424 1.57 0.71 3.76
N ASP A 425 2.90 0.65 3.77
CA ASP A 425 3.72 1.32 4.79
C ASP A 425 3.76 2.83 4.53
N MET A 426 2.68 3.52 4.93
CA MET A 426 2.52 4.96 4.74
C MET A 426 3.57 5.76 5.52
N MET A 427 3.99 5.26 6.69
CA MET A 427 5.05 5.87 7.49
C MET A 427 6.40 5.73 6.80
N GLY A 428 6.71 4.55 6.27
CA GLY A 428 7.87 4.28 5.43
C GLY A 428 7.87 5.09 4.14
N LEU A 429 6.72 5.31 3.50
CA LEU A 429 6.60 6.12 2.29
C LEU A 429 6.83 7.61 2.57
N SER A 430 6.26 8.13 3.66
CA SER A 430 6.55 9.48 4.16
C SER A 430 8.04 9.66 4.47
N LYS A 431 8.65 8.70 5.18
CA LYS A 431 10.08 8.71 5.49
C LYS A 431 10.95 8.55 4.23
N ALA A 432 10.58 7.70 3.29
CA ALA A 432 11.27 7.51 2.02
C ALA A 432 11.22 8.77 1.15
N LEU A 433 10.11 9.50 1.17
CA LEU A 433 10.00 10.80 0.50
C LEU A 433 10.95 11.84 1.14
N ASN A 434 10.99 11.88 2.48
CA ASN A 434 11.92 12.73 3.22
C ASN A 434 13.39 12.34 2.97
N ASN A 435 13.67 11.04 2.82
CA ASN A 435 15.00 10.53 2.48
C ASN A 435 15.35 10.79 1.01
N LEU A 436 14.39 10.73 0.08
CA LEU A 436 14.58 11.07 -1.33
C LEU A 436 14.91 12.56 -1.45
N LYS A 437 14.25 13.40 -0.66
CA LYS A 437 14.61 14.81 -0.50
C LYS A 437 16.06 14.94 -0.03
N ALA A 438 16.42 14.28 1.07
CA ALA A 438 17.78 14.31 1.61
C ALA A 438 18.84 13.73 0.65
N TYR A 439 18.50 12.71 -0.14
CA TYR A 439 19.39 12.14 -1.16
C TYR A 439 19.53 13.04 -2.38
N GLY A 440 18.45 13.65 -2.85
CA GLY A 440 18.51 14.69 -3.89
C GLY A 440 19.43 15.82 -3.46
N ASP A 441 19.28 16.28 -2.21
CA ASP A 441 20.16 17.27 -1.60
C ASP A 441 21.63 16.78 -1.54
N GLN A 442 21.84 15.50 -1.20
CA GLN A 442 23.15 14.88 -1.09
C GLN A 442 23.84 14.62 -2.44
N GLU A 443 23.12 14.21 -3.49
CA GLU A 443 23.67 14.03 -4.83
C GLU A 443 23.98 15.37 -5.48
N ILE A 444 23.16 16.39 -5.23
CA ILE A 444 23.49 17.77 -5.57
C ILE A 444 24.78 18.18 -4.84
N ALA A 445 24.96 17.80 -3.57
CA ALA A 445 26.19 18.05 -2.81
C ALA A 445 27.40 17.24 -3.34
N ASN A 446 27.21 15.98 -3.73
CA ASN A 446 28.27 15.12 -4.28
C ASN A 446 28.70 15.60 -5.67
N ALA A 447 27.75 16.00 -6.53
CA ALA A 447 28.01 16.61 -7.82
C ALA A 447 28.77 17.94 -7.67
N LYS A 448 28.41 18.76 -6.67
CA LYS A 448 29.19 19.96 -6.28
C LYS A 448 30.62 19.61 -5.88
N GLN A 449 30.81 18.54 -5.11
CA GLN A 449 32.11 18.13 -4.60
C GLN A 449 33.00 17.49 -5.68
N GLN A 450 32.43 16.67 -6.56
CA GLN A 450 33.12 16.11 -7.73
C GLN A 450 33.49 17.20 -8.75
N ALA A 451 32.58 18.16 -9.01
CA ALA A 451 32.89 19.33 -9.82
C ALA A 451 34.01 20.17 -9.20
N ALA A 452 34.01 20.34 -7.87
CA ALA A 452 35.08 21.06 -7.16
C ALA A 452 36.44 20.34 -7.22
N VAL A 453 36.46 18.99 -7.19
CA VAL A 453 37.69 18.18 -7.35
C VAL A 453 38.22 18.26 -8.79
N LEU A 454 37.35 18.12 -9.80
CA LEU A 454 37.69 18.33 -11.20
C LEU A 454 38.21 19.76 -11.45
N LEU A 455 37.59 20.78 -10.83
CA LEU A 455 38.09 22.16 -10.85
C LEU A 455 39.47 22.30 -10.20
N LYS A 456 39.76 21.52 -9.15
CA LYS A 456 41.04 21.56 -8.43
C LYS A 456 42.15 20.85 -9.22
N GLU A 457 41.83 19.79 -9.94
CA GLU A 457 42.75 19.12 -10.87
C GLU A 457 43.02 19.99 -12.10
N VAL A 458 41.99 20.62 -12.66
CA VAL A 458 42.12 21.57 -13.78
C VAL A 458 42.89 22.82 -13.36
N SER A 459 42.72 23.34 -12.14
CA SER A 459 43.52 24.47 -11.63
C SER A 459 44.94 24.08 -11.20
N GLY A 460 45.18 22.83 -10.80
CA GLY A 460 46.51 22.29 -10.52
C GLY A 460 47.37 22.13 -11.77
N VAL A 461 46.77 21.79 -12.91
CA VAL A 461 47.45 21.77 -14.23
C VAL A 461 47.84 23.19 -14.71
N VAL A 462 47.19 24.24 -14.17
CA VAL A 462 47.42 25.64 -14.55
C VAL A 462 48.58 26.30 -13.78
N ALA A 463 49.11 25.68 -12.73
CA ALA A 463 50.13 26.28 -11.85
C ALA A 463 51.54 25.67 -11.96
N GLY A 464 51.88 25.04 -13.08
CA GLY A 464 53.26 24.64 -13.39
C GLY A 464 54.09 25.84 -13.91
N PRO A 465 55.39 25.96 -13.56
CA PRO A 465 56.23 27.09 -13.97
C PRO A 465 56.62 26.97 -15.45
N GLY A 466 55.72 27.38 -16.35
CA GLY A 466 55.99 27.46 -17.77
C GLY A 466 54.74 27.37 -18.64
N GLY A 467 54.06 28.50 -18.84
CA GLY A 467 52.99 28.65 -19.83
C GLY A 467 51.58 28.39 -19.29
N SER A 468 50.79 29.45 -19.20
CA SER A 468 49.37 29.37 -18.84
C SER A 468 48.56 28.71 -19.96
N LEU A 469 47.83 27.64 -19.63
CA LEU A 469 46.88 26.97 -20.54
C LEU A 469 45.43 27.47 -20.39
N VAL A 470 45.16 28.42 -19.48
CA VAL A 470 43.81 28.95 -19.25
C VAL A 470 43.90 30.45 -18.99
N ASP A 471 43.22 31.27 -19.80
CA ASP A 471 43.22 32.72 -19.60
C ASP A 471 42.48 33.12 -18.31
N ALA A 472 42.79 34.32 -17.80
CA ALA A 472 42.21 34.83 -16.55
C ALA A 472 40.67 34.92 -16.60
N ALA A 473 40.07 34.99 -17.80
CA ALA A 473 38.63 35.02 -18.01
C ALA A 473 37.98 33.64 -17.82
N SER A 474 38.67 32.57 -18.20
CA SER A 474 38.23 31.18 -18.04
C SER A 474 38.37 30.74 -16.57
N ALA A 475 39.42 31.17 -15.87
CA ALA A 475 39.53 31.00 -14.42
C ALA A 475 38.45 31.80 -13.65
N ALA A 476 38.08 32.99 -14.13
CA ALA A 476 36.98 33.78 -13.56
C ALA A 476 35.59 33.18 -13.84
N LYS A 477 35.35 32.61 -15.03
CA LYS A 477 34.10 31.92 -15.39
C LYS A 477 33.90 30.62 -14.61
N ILE A 478 34.98 29.85 -14.39
CA ILE A 478 34.98 28.63 -13.56
C ILE A 478 34.72 28.98 -12.08
N LYS A 479 35.28 30.10 -11.59
CA LYS A 479 35.04 30.60 -10.23
C LYS A 479 33.63 31.21 -10.05
N ALA A 480 33.04 31.77 -11.11
CA ALA A 480 31.67 32.27 -11.14
C ALA A 480 30.63 31.13 -11.20
N ALA A 481 30.91 30.04 -11.95
CA ALA A 481 30.08 28.84 -11.98
C ALA A 481 30.06 28.09 -10.62
N ALA A 482 31.17 28.15 -9.87
CA ALA A 482 31.24 27.63 -8.50
C ALA A 482 30.56 28.55 -7.45
N ALA A 483 30.40 29.85 -7.74
CA ALA A 483 29.75 30.84 -6.88
C ALA A 483 28.21 30.91 -7.05
N ALA A 484 27.66 30.30 -8.11
CA ALA A 484 26.21 30.19 -8.38
C ALA A 484 25.52 29.04 -7.61
N PHE A 485 26.14 28.56 -6.53
CA PHE A 485 25.58 27.54 -5.64
C PHE A 485 25.66 28.04 -4.19
N PRO A 486 24.55 27.99 -3.42
CA PRO A 486 24.58 28.44 -2.03
C PRO A 486 25.40 27.49 -1.15
N SER A 487 26.07 28.08 -0.14
CA SER A 487 26.77 27.36 0.93
C SER A 487 25.81 26.48 1.74
N PRO A 488 26.27 25.35 2.32
CA PRO A 488 25.43 24.52 3.18
C PRO A 488 25.05 25.30 4.44
N PRO A 489 23.88 25.01 5.06
CA PRO A 489 23.54 25.57 6.37
C PRO A 489 24.55 25.09 7.42
N ASP A 490 24.93 26.00 8.32
CA ASP A 490 25.84 25.72 9.43
C ASP A 490 25.34 24.53 10.26
N GLY A 491 26.15 23.47 10.35
CA GLY A 491 25.93 22.35 11.28
C GLY A 491 25.68 20.95 10.69
N ALA A 492 25.80 20.73 9.38
CA ALA A 492 25.71 19.38 8.81
C ALA A 492 26.93 18.52 9.23
N PRO A 493 26.75 17.36 9.90
CA PRO A 493 27.86 16.53 10.34
C PRO A 493 28.44 15.73 9.16
N PRO A 494 29.78 15.56 9.07
CA PRO A 494 30.38 14.69 8.09
C PRO A 494 30.24 13.24 8.55
N VAL A 495 29.54 12.40 7.78
CA VAL A 495 29.61 10.95 7.95
C VAL A 495 29.96 10.32 6.61
N LEU A 496 31.17 9.77 6.50
CA LEU A 496 31.63 8.98 5.36
C LEU A 496 31.21 7.51 5.54
N PRO A 497 30.74 6.80 4.50
CA PRO A 497 30.70 5.34 4.51
C PRO A 497 32.14 4.79 4.55
N GLY A 498 32.38 3.80 5.40
CA GLY A 498 33.71 3.37 5.85
C GLY A 498 34.70 2.94 4.76
N GLY A 499 35.97 3.34 4.95
CA GLY A 499 37.11 2.82 4.21
C GLY A 499 38.34 3.73 4.04
N MET A 500 38.25 5.03 4.35
CA MET A 500 39.40 5.97 4.21
C MET A 500 39.79 6.60 5.55
N PRO A 501 41.09 6.93 5.76
CA PRO A 501 41.58 7.50 7.02
C PRO A 501 41.04 8.92 7.25
N SER A 502 40.82 9.29 8.52
CA SER A 502 40.24 10.58 8.90
C SER A 502 41.17 11.75 8.64
N LEU A 503 40.61 12.93 8.37
CA LEU A 503 41.34 14.20 8.17
C LEU A 503 42.25 14.60 9.36
N GLU A 504 42.01 14.08 10.57
CA GLU A 504 42.91 14.25 11.72
C GLU A 504 44.24 13.49 11.56
N SER A 505 44.22 12.34 10.89
CA SER A 505 45.43 11.55 10.62
C SER A 505 46.35 12.20 9.58
N LEU A 506 45.80 13.03 8.69
CA LEU A 506 46.56 13.82 7.70
C LEU A 506 47.03 15.18 8.25
N ARG A 507 46.48 15.63 9.39
CA ARG A 507 46.78 16.95 9.97
C ARG A 507 47.99 16.96 10.90
N ALA A 508 48.50 15.79 11.28
CA ALA A 508 49.61 15.66 12.23
C ALA A 508 51.01 15.86 11.62
N GLU A 509 51.14 16.00 10.29
CA GLU A 509 52.46 16.07 9.63
C GLU A 509 52.91 17.45 9.14
N LEU A 510 52.09 18.51 9.20
CA LEU A 510 52.44 19.79 8.58
C LEU A 510 51.99 21.03 9.37
N VAL A 511 52.72 21.39 10.43
CA VAL A 511 52.90 22.80 10.88
C VAL A 511 54.32 22.98 11.46
N PRO A 512 55.02 24.08 11.10
CA PRO A 512 55.48 24.97 12.18
C PRO A 512 55.14 26.45 11.97
N GLU A 513 54.61 26.99 13.06
CA GLU A 513 54.52 28.34 13.65
C GLU A 513 55.17 29.56 12.97
N GLY A 514 54.43 30.68 12.97
CA GLY A 514 54.95 32.04 12.75
C GLY A 514 53.87 33.15 12.68
N GLU A 515 53.51 33.69 13.85
CA GLU A 515 52.83 34.95 14.22
C GLU A 515 51.99 35.79 13.22
N ALA A 516 50.74 36.10 13.64
CA ALA A 516 49.81 37.05 13.04
C ALA A 516 49.86 38.45 13.70
N PRO A 517 49.60 39.54 12.95
CA PRO A 517 48.60 40.54 13.39
C PRO A 517 47.79 41.17 12.22
N PRO A 518 46.84 42.08 12.52
CA PRO A 518 45.45 41.81 12.91
C PRO A 518 44.49 41.74 11.70
N ALA A 519 43.28 41.24 11.97
CA ALA A 519 42.20 41.08 11.00
C ALA A 519 41.77 42.40 10.34
N GLU A 520 42.00 42.51 9.03
CA GLU A 520 41.13 43.27 8.14
C GLU A 520 39.87 42.44 7.88
N ASP A 521 38.72 43.09 8.02
CA ASP A 521 37.40 42.51 7.91
C ASP A 521 37.22 41.75 6.58
N PRO A 522 37.13 40.40 6.58
CA PRO A 522 36.99 39.60 5.36
C PRO A 522 35.64 39.82 4.67
N PHE A 523 34.72 40.53 5.32
CA PHE A 523 33.40 40.83 4.78
C PHE A 523 33.32 42.20 4.11
N ALA A 524 34.34 43.06 4.17
CA ALA A 524 34.27 44.37 3.52
C ALA A 524 34.23 44.27 1.99
N ASP A 525 35.06 43.41 1.40
CA ASP A 525 35.07 43.14 -0.04
C ASP A 525 33.90 42.25 -0.50
N ILE A 526 33.39 41.39 0.39
CA ILE A 526 32.23 40.54 0.13
C ILE A 526 30.93 41.35 0.18
N VAL A 527 30.80 42.31 1.10
CA VAL A 527 29.68 43.25 1.14
C VAL A 527 29.75 44.22 -0.04
N ALA A 528 30.93 44.65 -0.50
CA ALA A 528 31.09 45.44 -1.73
C ALA A 528 30.75 44.63 -3.00
N ALA A 529 31.11 43.35 -3.06
CA ALA A 529 30.79 42.44 -4.18
C ALA A 529 29.30 42.01 -4.20
N LEU A 530 28.69 41.78 -3.04
CA LEU A 530 27.25 41.53 -2.90
C LEU A 530 26.41 42.79 -3.17
N GLN A 531 26.93 43.98 -2.86
CA GLN A 531 26.34 45.25 -3.28
C GLN A 531 26.51 45.51 -4.79
N ALA A 532 27.53 44.95 -5.44
CA ALA A 532 27.69 44.99 -6.90
C ALA A 532 26.77 44.01 -7.65
N ILE A 533 26.45 42.83 -7.09
CA ILE A 533 25.45 41.89 -7.64
C ILE A 533 24.02 42.43 -7.46
N ARG A 534 23.80 43.36 -6.52
CA ARG A 534 22.58 44.19 -6.46
C ARG A 534 22.46 45.24 -7.57
N ALA A 535 23.37 45.28 -8.54
CA ALA A 535 23.29 46.18 -9.68
C ALA A 535 23.97 45.60 -10.94
N VAL A 536 23.32 44.65 -11.61
CA VAL A 536 23.47 44.53 -13.07
C VAL A 536 22.08 44.60 -13.71
N GLU A 537 21.43 45.74 -13.52
CA GLU A 537 20.44 46.23 -14.48
C GLU A 537 21.23 46.65 -15.74
N GLY A 538 21.29 45.77 -16.73
CA GLY A 538 22.02 46.00 -17.97
C GLY A 538 21.53 45.08 -19.10
N PRO A 539 21.59 45.53 -20.37
CA PRO A 539 21.11 44.76 -21.51
C PRO A 539 21.89 43.46 -21.67
N LEU A 540 21.22 42.40 -22.15
CA LEU A 540 21.86 41.11 -22.46
C LEU A 540 23.00 41.29 -23.47
N SER A 541 24.13 40.62 -23.23
CA SER A 541 25.21 40.54 -24.21
C SER A 541 24.77 39.73 -25.44
N ASP A 542 25.43 39.94 -26.58
CA ASP A 542 25.08 39.20 -27.80
C ASP A 542 25.40 37.70 -27.68
N GLU A 543 26.40 37.33 -26.86
CA GLU A 543 26.68 35.95 -26.48
C GLU A 543 25.53 35.34 -25.65
N GLU A 544 25.02 36.06 -24.65
CA GLU A 544 23.88 35.61 -23.83
C GLU A 544 22.63 35.40 -24.68
N LYS A 545 22.35 36.33 -25.61
CA LYS A 545 21.25 36.19 -26.58
C LYS A 545 21.45 34.99 -27.50
N ALA A 546 22.66 34.75 -27.98
CA ALA A 546 22.96 33.61 -28.83
C ALA A 546 22.71 32.28 -28.10
N VAL A 547 23.16 32.15 -26.85
CA VAL A 547 22.94 30.95 -26.02
C VAL A 547 21.45 30.71 -25.75
N LEU A 548 20.71 31.74 -25.35
CA LEU A 548 19.26 31.63 -25.11
C LEU A 548 18.50 31.27 -26.39
N LYS A 549 18.91 31.82 -27.53
CA LYS A 549 18.33 31.49 -28.84
C LYS A 549 18.67 30.06 -29.28
N ALA A 550 19.91 29.61 -29.05
CA ALA A 550 20.32 28.23 -29.31
C ALA A 550 19.51 27.24 -28.46
N ARG A 551 19.28 27.56 -27.16
CA ARG A 551 18.39 26.80 -26.28
C ARG A 551 16.97 26.73 -26.86
N ALA A 552 16.37 27.87 -27.21
CA ALA A 552 15.04 27.96 -27.85
C ALA A 552 14.90 27.13 -29.13
N GLU A 553 15.97 27.05 -29.92
CA GLU A 553 15.99 26.32 -31.19
C GLU A 553 16.41 24.84 -31.04
N GLY A 554 16.76 24.40 -29.82
CA GLY A 554 17.21 23.04 -29.55
C GLY A 554 18.59 22.71 -30.13
N ARG A 555 19.43 23.72 -30.33
CA ARG A 555 20.82 23.59 -30.83
C ARG A 555 21.77 23.13 -29.71
N PRO A 556 22.91 22.49 -30.03
CA PRO A 556 23.84 21.91 -29.07
C PRO A 556 24.36 22.91 -28.01
N GLU A 557 24.59 24.16 -28.40
CA GLU A 557 25.05 25.25 -27.52
C GLU A 557 24.13 25.51 -26.31
N GLY A 558 22.86 25.11 -26.38
CA GLY A 558 21.90 25.21 -25.28
C GLY A 558 21.87 24.01 -24.32
N ARG A 559 22.69 22.99 -24.56
CA ARG A 559 22.86 21.80 -23.69
C ARG A 559 24.21 21.87 -22.99
N MET A 560 24.31 21.35 -21.76
CA MET A 560 25.51 21.45 -20.89
C MET A 560 26.83 20.95 -21.51
N THR A 561 26.81 20.38 -22.71
CA THR A 561 27.91 19.64 -23.35
C THR A 561 28.69 20.42 -24.43
N ALA A 562 28.16 21.54 -24.96
CA ALA A 562 28.77 22.23 -26.09
C ALA A 562 30.12 22.94 -25.82
N PRO A 563 30.38 23.59 -24.67
CA PRO A 563 31.67 24.23 -24.41
C PRO A 563 32.83 23.23 -24.40
N LEU A 564 32.57 21.98 -24.01
CA LEU A 564 33.52 20.86 -24.10
C LEU A 564 33.78 20.44 -25.54
N ILE A 565 32.73 20.41 -26.38
CA ILE A 565 32.83 20.01 -27.80
C ILE A 565 33.55 21.09 -28.63
N GLU A 566 33.33 22.38 -28.34
CA GLU A 566 34.01 23.49 -29.03
C GLU A 566 35.51 23.57 -28.70
N GLN A 567 35.90 23.28 -27.45
CA GLN A 567 37.32 23.17 -27.05
C GLN A 567 38.04 21.99 -27.73
N VAL A 568 37.33 20.91 -28.06
CA VAL A 568 37.88 19.80 -28.86
C VAL A 568 37.92 20.14 -30.36
N ASN A 569 36.94 20.91 -30.87
CA ASN A 569 36.86 21.29 -32.29
C ASN A 569 37.80 22.46 -32.67
N GLY A 570 38.31 23.23 -31.70
CA GLY A 570 39.22 24.37 -31.93
C GLY A 570 40.70 24.04 -32.17
N MET A 571 41.09 22.76 -32.19
CA MET A 571 42.46 22.36 -32.54
C MET A 571 42.61 22.28 -34.07
N ASP A 572 43.05 23.39 -34.67
CA ASP A 572 43.31 23.47 -36.10
C ASP A 572 44.65 22.78 -36.45
N LEU A 573 44.59 21.65 -37.14
CA LEU A 573 45.76 20.97 -37.71
C LEU A 573 46.18 21.71 -38.99
N THR A 574 47.32 22.40 -38.95
CA THR A 574 47.89 22.99 -40.17
C THR A 574 48.46 21.92 -41.11
N ALA A 575 48.52 22.27 -42.40
CA ALA A 575 48.46 21.37 -43.56
C ALA A 575 49.59 20.34 -43.77
N ASP A 576 50.63 20.26 -42.94
CA ASP A 576 51.85 19.48 -43.25
C ASP A 576 52.24 18.38 -42.25
N GLY A 577 51.42 18.08 -41.23
CA GLY A 577 51.47 16.78 -40.53
C GLY A 577 52.78 16.34 -39.87
N GLN A 578 53.61 17.24 -39.32
CA GLN A 578 54.73 16.87 -38.44
C GLN A 578 54.82 17.75 -37.18
N VAL A 579 55.07 17.12 -36.02
CA VAL A 579 55.41 17.77 -34.76
C VAL A 579 56.85 17.36 -34.38
N GLU A 580 57.76 18.33 -34.32
CA GLU A 580 59.11 18.12 -33.76
C GLU A 580 59.08 18.06 -32.23
N PRO A 581 59.92 17.20 -31.59
CA PRO A 581 60.00 17.13 -30.14
C PRO A 581 60.84 18.29 -29.57
N PRO A 582 60.44 18.93 -28.46
CA PRO A 582 61.23 19.99 -27.86
C PRO A 582 62.46 19.42 -27.13
N THR A 583 63.62 19.96 -27.49
CA THR A 583 64.94 19.65 -26.96
C THR A 583 65.14 20.14 -25.51
N ARG A 584 65.82 19.32 -24.70
CA ARG A 584 66.33 19.61 -23.34
C ARG A 584 67.24 20.85 -23.26
N PRO A 585 67.22 21.60 -22.14
CA PRO A 585 68.38 22.35 -21.66
C PRO A 585 69.27 21.47 -20.75
N VAL A 586 70.58 21.76 -20.80
CA VAL A 586 71.67 21.16 -20.00
C VAL A 586 72.17 22.22 -19.00
N ASP A 587 72.40 21.81 -17.75
CA ASP A 587 73.45 22.25 -16.79
C ASP A 587 72.95 22.03 -15.33
N ALA A 588 73.46 21.01 -14.63
CA ALA A 588 74.49 21.07 -13.57
C ALA A 588 73.93 21.51 -12.19
N ALA A 589 73.56 20.57 -11.31
CA ALA A 589 74.39 19.89 -10.30
C ALA A 589 74.48 20.63 -8.95
N ASP A 590 73.78 20.14 -7.92
CA ASP A 590 74.25 20.16 -6.53
C ASP A 590 73.93 18.82 -5.83
N PRO A 591 74.95 17.97 -5.56
CA PRO A 591 74.82 16.67 -4.91
C PRO A 591 74.71 16.67 -3.37
N GLU A 592 74.77 17.82 -2.68
CA GLU A 592 74.79 17.83 -1.20
C GLU A 592 73.40 17.68 -0.52
N GLY A 593 72.31 17.97 -1.23
CA GLY A 593 70.96 17.95 -0.63
C GLY A 593 70.33 16.57 -0.43
N VAL A 594 70.75 15.57 -1.21
CA VAL A 594 70.13 14.23 -1.19
C VAL A 594 70.72 13.35 -0.09
N ASP A 595 72.00 13.53 0.25
CA ASP A 595 72.69 12.77 1.30
C ASP A 595 72.25 13.21 2.71
N ALA A 596 71.84 14.47 2.87
CA ALA A 596 71.32 15.01 4.13
C ALA A 596 69.92 14.47 4.48
N PHE A 597 69.08 14.20 3.48
CA PHE A 597 67.73 13.68 3.66
C PHE A 597 67.72 12.18 4.03
N LEU A 598 68.64 11.40 3.47
CA LEU A 598 68.75 9.96 3.76
C LEU A 598 69.34 9.66 5.14
N LYS A 599 70.26 10.50 5.63
CA LYS A 599 70.81 10.41 7.00
C LYS A 599 69.81 10.74 8.11
N GLN A 600 68.86 11.64 7.85
CA GLN A 600 67.84 12.03 8.84
C GLN A 600 66.79 10.92 9.12
N LEU A 601 66.68 9.93 8.23
CA LEU A 601 65.76 8.79 8.36
C LEU A 601 66.43 7.51 8.86
N GLY A 602 67.71 7.55 9.23
CA GLY A 602 68.41 6.40 9.84
C GLY A 602 68.67 5.22 8.89
N LEU A 603 68.75 5.47 7.58
CA LEU A 603 68.94 4.45 6.55
C LEU A 603 70.29 4.67 5.85
N ASP A 604 71.35 4.07 6.38
CA ASP A 604 72.69 4.09 5.76
C ASP A 604 72.89 2.85 4.85
N GLY A 605 72.81 3.01 3.52
CA GLY A 605 73.20 1.99 2.53
C GLY A 605 72.66 2.23 1.10
N PRO A 606 73.40 1.89 0.02
CA PRO A 606 73.01 2.18 -1.36
C PRO A 606 71.83 1.33 -1.87
N ALA A 607 71.02 1.95 -2.73
CA ALA A 607 69.66 1.61 -3.20
C ALA A 607 69.46 0.29 -4.00
N GLY A 608 70.28 -0.74 -3.78
CA GLY A 608 70.19 -2.04 -4.47
C GLY A 608 69.28 -3.08 -3.79
N ASP A 609 69.13 -3.05 -2.47
CA ASP A 609 68.57 -4.20 -1.73
C ASP A 609 67.17 -3.98 -1.12
N ALA A 610 66.58 -2.79 -1.21
CA ALA A 610 65.27 -2.50 -0.62
C ALA A 610 64.06 -2.91 -1.50
N MET A 611 64.25 -3.04 -2.82
CA MET A 611 63.20 -3.55 -3.73
C MET A 611 63.06 -5.08 -3.71
N ALA A 612 64.06 -5.81 -3.19
CA ALA A 612 64.04 -7.28 -3.14
C ALA A 612 63.14 -7.84 -2.02
N ALA A 613 62.95 -7.11 -0.93
CA ALA A 613 62.10 -7.56 0.19
C ALA A 613 60.60 -7.37 -0.06
N VAL A 614 60.20 -6.42 -0.92
CA VAL A 614 58.80 -6.17 -1.29
C VAL A 614 58.28 -7.26 -2.24
N ASN A 615 59.11 -7.70 -3.18
CA ASN A 615 58.75 -8.78 -4.11
C ASN A 615 58.63 -10.15 -3.41
N ALA A 616 59.35 -10.40 -2.31
CA ALA A 616 59.26 -11.67 -1.59
C ALA A 616 57.96 -11.85 -0.77
N LYS A 617 57.19 -10.77 -0.51
CA LYS A 617 55.97 -10.83 0.31
C LYS A 617 54.68 -10.95 -0.50
N ILE A 618 54.77 -10.72 -1.81
CA ILE A 618 53.70 -10.98 -2.79
C ILE A 618 53.59 -12.50 -3.07
N ASP A 619 54.69 -13.25 -2.89
CA ASP A 619 54.72 -14.72 -2.95
C ASP A 619 54.05 -15.41 -1.74
N GLU A 620 53.68 -14.68 -0.68
CA GLU A 620 53.19 -15.25 0.60
C GLU A 620 51.67 -15.45 0.70
N LEU A 621 50.86 -15.01 -0.26
CA LEU A 621 49.40 -15.19 -0.20
C LEU A 621 48.86 -15.80 -1.49
N GLY A 622 49.10 -17.10 -1.61
CA GLY A 622 48.58 -17.97 -2.66
C GLY A 622 47.05 -18.09 -2.70
N PRO A 623 46.52 -18.84 -3.69
CA PRO A 623 45.25 -18.53 -4.33
C PRO A 623 44.13 -19.45 -3.85
N GLN A 624 42.99 -18.92 -3.40
CA GLN A 624 41.70 -19.59 -3.54
C GLN A 624 40.52 -18.62 -3.71
N THR A 625 39.72 -18.93 -4.75
CA THR A 625 38.36 -18.44 -5.10
C THR A 625 38.27 -17.00 -5.62
N SER A 626 37.58 -16.67 -6.71
CA SER A 626 36.73 -17.42 -7.64
C SER A 626 36.74 -16.70 -8.99
N GLY A 627 36.64 -17.46 -10.08
CA GLY A 627 36.89 -17.00 -11.43
C GLY A 627 35.88 -16.01 -11.98
N MET A 628 36.39 -14.89 -12.47
CA MET A 628 35.83 -14.17 -13.62
C MET A 628 36.87 -13.23 -14.28
N VAL A 629 38.07 -13.74 -14.60
CA VAL A 629 38.97 -13.09 -15.59
C VAL A 629 39.77 -14.16 -16.37
N LYS A 630 39.13 -14.73 -17.39
CA LYS A 630 39.79 -15.09 -18.66
C LYS A 630 39.10 -14.18 -19.68
N PRO A 631 39.72 -13.07 -20.11
CA PRO A 631 40.60 -13.15 -21.27
C PRO A 631 41.70 -12.06 -21.30
N LEU A 632 42.96 -12.46 -21.13
CA LEU A 632 44.09 -11.73 -21.72
C LEU A 632 45.09 -12.80 -22.14
N MET A 633 44.85 -13.33 -23.34
CA MET A 633 45.72 -14.34 -23.92
C MET A 633 47.09 -13.74 -24.20
N ALA A 634 48.08 -14.59 -23.98
CA ALA A 634 49.39 -14.50 -24.58
C ALA A 634 49.34 -14.27 -26.10
N ALA A 635 50.35 -13.52 -26.55
CA ALA A 635 50.98 -13.47 -27.87
C ALA A 635 50.37 -12.61 -29.01
N GLN A 636 50.96 -11.42 -29.14
CA GLN A 636 51.37 -10.67 -30.36
C GLN A 636 50.28 -10.02 -31.24
N PRO A 637 50.57 -8.94 -32.01
CA PRO A 637 51.83 -8.22 -32.24
C PRO A 637 51.78 -6.75 -31.74
N THR A 638 52.89 -6.03 -31.87
CA THR A 638 52.98 -4.56 -31.73
C THR A 638 51.77 -3.89 -32.38
N PRO A 639 51.03 -2.99 -31.69
CA PRO A 639 50.02 -2.18 -32.35
C PRO A 639 50.71 -1.38 -33.45
N PRO A 640 50.13 -1.27 -34.66
CA PRO A 640 50.60 -0.27 -35.61
C PRO A 640 50.57 1.09 -34.88
N ALA A 641 51.50 1.99 -35.21
CA ALA A 641 51.54 3.34 -34.68
C ALA A 641 50.11 3.85 -34.50
N MET A 642 49.71 4.02 -33.24
CA MET A 642 48.34 4.37 -32.90
C MET A 642 48.08 5.69 -33.60
N ASP A 643 47.22 5.65 -34.62
CA ASP A 643 46.79 6.85 -35.32
C ASP A 643 46.19 7.76 -34.25
N GLU A 644 46.92 8.80 -33.85
CA GLU A 644 46.51 9.75 -32.81
C GLU A 644 45.10 10.29 -33.10
N LYS A 645 44.73 10.33 -34.38
CA LYS A 645 43.39 10.67 -34.85
C LYS A 645 42.32 9.65 -34.44
N ALA A 646 42.65 8.35 -34.46
CA ALA A 646 41.77 7.28 -34.00
C ALA A 646 41.69 7.22 -32.46
N ALA A 647 42.79 7.49 -31.75
CA ALA A 647 42.80 7.56 -30.29
C ALA A 647 42.04 8.80 -29.77
N MET A 648 42.22 9.97 -30.38
CA MET A 648 41.43 11.17 -30.08
C MET A 648 39.95 10.99 -30.47
N ALA A 649 39.63 10.27 -31.56
CA ALA A 649 38.25 9.93 -31.91
C ALA A 649 37.62 8.97 -30.87
N GLN A 650 38.38 8.04 -30.31
CA GLN A 650 37.91 7.10 -29.29
C GLN A 650 37.70 7.80 -27.93
N VAL A 651 38.62 8.68 -27.53
CA VAL A 651 38.47 9.54 -26.34
C VAL A 651 37.28 10.49 -26.52
N ARG A 652 37.13 11.10 -27.70
CA ARG A 652 35.97 11.92 -28.06
C ARG A 652 34.65 11.14 -27.93
N ALA A 653 34.59 9.93 -28.47
CA ALA A 653 33.40 9.08 -28.38
C ALA A 653 33.08 8.66 -26.93
N SER A 654 34.10 8.41 -26.11
CA SER A 654 33.90 8.08 -24.69
C SER A 654 33.46 9.27 -23.84
N VAL A 655 33.96 10.48 -24.14
CA VAL A 655 33.51 11.73 -23.51
C VAL A 655 32.08 12.07 -23.93
N GLU A 656 31.75 11.89 -25.21
CA GLU A 656 30.38 12.07 -25.74
C GLU A 656 29.40 11.06 -25.10
N ASP A 657 29.78 9.79 -24.92
CA ASP A 657 28.97 8.75 -24.24
C ASP A 657 28.78 9.02 -22.73
N ALA A 658 29.85 9.44 -22.03
CA ALA A 658 29.78 9.77 -20.61
C ALA A 658 28.92 11.03 -20.35
N ALA A 659 29.05 12.04 -21.21
CA ALA A 659 28.23 13.25 -21.15
C ALA A 659 26.74 12.95 -21.43
N GLY A 660 26.45 12.08 -22.40
CA GLY A 660 25.08 11.63 -22.68
C GLY A 660 24.42 10.91 -21.51
N LYS A 661 25.15 9.98 -20.85
CA LYS A 661 24.64 9.26 -19.67
C LYS A 661 24.34 10.19 -18.48
N LEU A 662 25.18 11.20 -18.27
CA LEU A 662 24.95 12.24 -17.25
C LEU A 662 23.74 13.10 -17.57
N GLU A 663 23.57 13.50 -18.83
CA GLU A 663 22.43 14.29 -19.31
C GLU A 663 21.11 13.53 -19.14
N ASP A 664 21.08 12.25 -19.51
CA ASP A 664 19.89 11.41 -19.38
C ASP A 664 19.53 11.14 -17.91
N GLY A 665 20.53 10.92 -17.04
CA GLY A 665 20.33 10.78 -15.60
C GLY A 665 19.78 12.06 -14.96
N PHE A 666 20.27 13.22 -15.39
CA PHE A 666 19.79 14.53 -14.93
C PHE A 666 18.36 14.81 -15.41
N LEU A 667 18.04 14.48 -16.67
CA LEU A 667 16.68 14.59 -17.22
C LEU A 667 15.69 13.69 -16.50
N ALA A 668 16.08 12.45 -16.20
CA ALA A 668 15.29 11.52 -15.41
C ALA A 668 15.03 12.08 -14.00
N GLY A 669 16.06 12.66 -13.37
CA GLY A 669 15.93 13.36 -12.08
C GLY A 669 14.92 14.51 -12.13
N ARG A 670 14.97 15.36 -13.16
CA ARG A 670 14.01 16.47 -13.35
C ARG A 670 12.56 16.00 -13.46
N ARG A 671 12.31 14.86 -14.11
CA ARG A 671 10.96 14.28 -14.28
C ARG A 671 10.33 13.75 -13.00
N ILE A 672 11.15 13.30 -12.04
CA ILE A 672 10.63 12.70 -10.80
C ILE A 672 10.74 13.60 -9.57
N SER A 673 11.61 14.62 -9.62
CA SER A 673 11.88 15.48 -8.47
C SER A 673 10.66 16.33 -8.10
N PRO A 674 10.24 16.37 -6.82
CA PRO A 674 9.18 17.27 -6.37
C PRO A 674 9.64 18.74 -6.34
N GLU A 675 10.94 19.01 -6.42
CA GLU A 675 11.53 20.35 -6.45
C GLU A 675 12.20 20.62 -7.81
N PRO A 676 12.17 21.88 -8.30
CA PRO A 676 12.75 22.21 -9.59
C PRO A 676 14.29 22.14 -9.53
N LEU A 677 14.89 21.30 -10.37
CA LEU A 677 16.35 21.16 -10.46
C LEU A 677 17.00 22.14 -11.44
N ALA A 678 16.20 22.87 -12.22
CA ALA A 678 16.66 23.92 -13.12
C ALA A 678 15.58 24.99 -13.34
N PRO A 679 15.96 26.26 -13.61
CA PRO A 679 17.26 26.81 -13.26
C PRO A 679 17.41 26.81 -11.72
N LEU A 680 18.62 26.57 -11.23
CA LEU A 680 18.88 26.52 -9.78
C LEU A 680 18.63 27.90 -9.13
N GLU A 681 19.13 28.96 -9.78
CA GLU A 681 18.86 30.34 -9.42
C GLU A 681 17.79 30.97 -10.33
N PRO A 682 16.99 31.94 -9.84
CA PRO A 682 16.05 32.68 -10.67
C PRO A 682 16.77 33.38 -11.83
N MET A 683 16.22 33.25 -13.04
CA MET A 683 16.78 33.91 -14.22
C MET A 683 16.53 35.42 -14.17
N ARG A 684 17.43 36.22 -14.75
CA ARG A 684 17.20 37.67 -14.94
C ARG A 684 15.94 37.89 -15.78
N VAL A 685 15.19 38.94 -15.46
CA VAL A 685 13.93 39.28 -16.14
C VAL A 685 14.15 39.48 -17.65
N GLU A 686 15.24 40.13 -18.04
CA GLU A 686 15.57 40.34 -19.45
C GLU A 686 15.89 39.01 -20.15
N ALA A 687 16.60 38.11 -19.49
CA ALA A 687 16.94 36.79 -20.01
C ALA A 687 15.69 35.91 -20.17
N SER A 688 14.77 35.93 -19.21
CA SER A 688 13.52 35.14 -19.27
C SER A 688 12.59 35.65 -20.36
N ALA A 689 12.51 36.97 -20.51
CA ALA A 689 11.76 37.61 -21.59
C ALA A 689 12.36 37.30 -22.97
N PHE A 690 13.69 37.38 -23.10
CA PHE A 690 14.37 37.06 -24.35
C PHE A 690 14.21 35.59 -24.74
N LEU A 691 14.38 34.66 -23.79
CA LEU A 691 14.15 33.23 -24.03
C LEU A 691 12.71 32.98 -24.46
N GLY A 692 11.73 33.59 -23.80
CA GLY A 692 10.33 33.50 -24.18
C GLY A 692 10.05 34.04 -25.59
N GLN A 693 10.70 35.14 -25.98
CA GLN A 693 10.60 35.68 -27.33
C GLN A 693 11.19 34.73 -28.37
N ALA A 694 12.35 34.14 -28.10
CA ALA A 694 12.97 33.15 -28.99
C ALA A 694 12.10 31.90 -29.14
N VAL A 695 11.43 31.44 -28.07
CA VAL A 695 10.45 30.33 -28.15
C VAL A 695 9.27 30.70 -29.05
N ARG A 696 8.72 31.91 -28.92
CA ARG A 696 7.63 32.40 -29.79
C ARG A 696 8.03 32.49 -31.26
N GLU A 697 9.26 32.92 -31.54
CA GLU A 697 9.82 32.92 -32.89
C GLU A 697 9.98 31.50 -33.45
N CYS A 698 10.44 30.56 -32.62
CA CYS A 698 10.54 29.15 -32.99
C CYS A 698 9.17 28.54 -33.31
N LEU A 699 8.15 28.85 -32.50
CA LEU A 699 6.75 28.47 -32.75
C LEU A 699 6.22 29.03 -34.08
N ALA A 700 6.44 30.32 -34.33
CA ALA A 700 6.00 30.97 -35.57
C ALA A 700 6.68 30.38 -36.82
N ALA A 701 7.88 29.81 -36.67
CA ALA A 701 8.60 29.09 -37.71
C ALA A 701 8.20 27.61 -37.85
N GLY A 702 7.27 27.11 -37.03
CA GLY A 702 6.84 25.69 -37.04
C GLY A 702 7.86 24.73 -36.42
N GLY A 703 8.69 25.20 -35.49
CA GLY A 703 9.69 24.39 -34.81
C GLY A 703 9.10 23.34 -33.87
N ASN A 704 9.75 22.17 -33.78
CA ASN A 704 9.40 21.13 -32.82
C ASN A 704 9.85 21.53 -31.41
N LEU A 705 8.97 21.49 -30.41
CA LEU A 705 9.28 21.84 -29.03
C LEU A 705 9.33 20.64 -28.07
N SER A 706 9.09 19.41 -28.54
CA SER A 706 9.13 18.18 -27.73
C SER A 706 10.50 17.96 -27.09
N GLY A 707 10.54 17.59 -25.80
CA GLY A 707 11.77 17.21 -25.09
C GLY A 707 12.78 18.34 -24.86
N ARG A 708 12.40 19.59 -25.11
CA ARG A 708 13.29 20.75 -25.03
C ARG A 708 13.21 21.46 -23.67
N ASP A 709 14.25 22.25 -23.36
CA ASP A 709 14.42 22.89 -22.06
C ASP A 709 14.04 24.38 -22.06
N TRP A 710 12.88 24.68 -21.48
CA TRP A 710 12.25 26.01 -21.34
C TRP A 710 12.22 26.52 -19.91
N ALA A 711 12.96 25.87 -19.00
CA ALA A 711 12.95 26.24 -17.60
C ALA A 711 13.36 27.71 -17.39
N GLY A 712 12.56 28.45 -16.61
CA GLY A 712 12.72 29.86 -16.31
C GLY A 712 12.29 30.83 -17.42
N ALA A 713 11.69 30.38 -18.52
CA ALA A 713 11.23 31.25 -19.60
C ALA A 713 9.96 32.04 -19.25
N THR A 714 9.81 33.27 -19.77
CA THR A 714 8.57 34.06 -19.67
C THR A 714 7.70 33.84 -20.91
N LEU A 715 6.69 32.99 -20.77
CA LEU A 715 5.82 32.47 -21.82
C LEU A 715 4.36 32.88 -21.60
N VAL A 716 4.14 34.01 -20.93
CA VAL A 716 2.82 34.60 -20.67
C VAL A 716 2.02 34.72 -21.96
N GLY A 717 0.81 34.15 -21.97
CA GLY A 717 -0.11 34.19 -23.10
C GLY A 717 0.35 33.45 -24.37
N ALA A 718 1.39 32.62 -24.29
CA ALA A 718 1.87 31.86 -25.44
C ALA A 718 0.84 30.78 -25.86
N ASP A 719 0.73 30.55 -27.17
CA ASP A 719 -0.17 29.53 -27.73
C ASP A 719 0.61 28.27 -28.09
N PHE A 720 0.30 27.20 -27.37
CA PHE A 720 0.82 25.85 -27.50
C PHE A 720 -0.27 24.84 -27.88
N SER A 721 -1.47 25.31 -28.26
CA SER A 721 -2.61 24.43 -28.48
C SER A 721 -2.35 23.39 -29.57
N GLY A 722 -2.71 22.13 -29.28
CA GLY A 722 -2.56 20.99 -30.18
C GLY A 722 -1.11 20.57 -30.50
N LEU A 723 -0.11 21.16 -29.84
CA LEU A 723 1.29 20.82 -30.09
C LEU A 723 1.73 19.54 -29.36
N ASP A 724 2.77 18.90 -29.90
CA ASP A 724 3.53 17.88 -29.18
C ASP A 724 4.64 18.54 -28.35
N LEU A 725 4.46 18.46 -27.04
CA LEU A 725 5.35 18.97 -26.00
C LEU A 725 5.78 17.85 -25.04
N SER A 726 5.71 16.60 -25.49
CA SER A 726 6.10 15.44 -24.71
C SER A 726 7.53 15.60 -24.18
N GLY A 727 7.72 15.43 -22.89
CA GLY A 727 9.01 15.52 -22.21
C GLY A 727 9.63 16.92 -22.14
N ALA A 728 8.91 17.97 -22.54
CA ALA A 728 9.39 19.35 -22.45
C ALA A 728 9.54 19.80 -20.98
N LEU A 729 10.51 20.69 -20.74
CA LEU A 729 10.90 21.10 -19.40
C LEU A 729 10.54 22.57 -19.19
N PHE A 730 9.57 22.83 -18.32
CA PHE A 730 8.99 24.14 -18.01
C PHE A 730 9.25 24.56 -16.56
N GLU A 731 10.23 23.98 -15.87
CA GLU A 731 10.45 24.31 -14.46
C GLU A 731 10.67 25.80 -14.23
N LYS A 732 10.01 26.35 -13.22
CA LYS A 732 10.02 27.79 -12.91
C LYS A 732 9.67 28.71 -14.09
N ALA A 733 9.07 28.21 -15.17
CA ALA A 733 8.61 29.04 -16.27
C ALA A 733 7.35 29.82 -15.86
N ASP A 734 7.20 31.03 -16.40
CA ASP A 734 5.97 31.81 -16.27
C ASP A 734 5.07 31.54 -17.48
N LEU A 735 4.03 30.75 -17.27
CA LEU A 735 3.04 30.31 -18.24
C LEU A 735 1.67 30.95 -17.97
N THR A 736 1.64 32.10 -17.29
CA THR A 736 0.40 32.81 -16.99
C THR A 736 -0.43 33.04 -18.26
N ASN A 737 -1.70 32.62 -18.24
CA ASN A 737 -2.63 32.69 -19.38
C ASN A 737 -2.17 31.98 -20.68
N ALA A 738 -1.19 31.07 -20.62
CA ALA A 738 -0.77 30.30 -21.78
C ALA A 738 -1.87 29.30 -22.22
N ASN A 739 -1.97 29.04 -23.52
CA ASN A 739 -2.96 28.12 -24.10
C ASN A 739 -2.29 26.80 -24.50
N PHE A 740 -2.56 25.72 -23.76
CA PHE A 740 -2.09 24.36 -24.04
C PHE A 740 -3.19 23.45 -24.59
N ARG A 741 -4.40 23.97 -24.87
CA ARG A 741 -5.57 23.16 -25.18
C ARG A 741 -5.28 22.06 -26.22
N GLY A 742 -5.54 20.81 -25.87
CA GLY A 742 -5.32 19.66 -26.77
C GLY A 742 -3.86 19.25 -27.00
N ALA A 743 -2.89 19.79 -26.25
CA ALA A 743 -1.48 19.45 -26.40
C ALA A 743 -1.15 18.05 -25.82
N ALA A 744 -0.12 17.42 -26.40
CA ALA A 744 0.52 16.23 -25.86
C ALA A 744 1.65 16.65 -24.91
N LEU A 745 1.57 16.26 -23.65
CA LEU A 745 2.38 16.74 -22.52
C LEU A 745 2.89 15.58 -21.66
N GLU A 746 2.99 14.39 -22.26
CA GLU A 746 3.47 13.20 -21.58
C GLU A 746 4.88 13.42 -21.02
N ASP A 747 5.05 13.19 -19.73
CA ASP A 747 6.30 13.40 -18.97
C ASP A 747 6.89 14.82 -19.07
N ALA A 748 6.06 15.81 -19.41
CA ALA A 748 6.45 17.21 -19.29
C ALA A 748 6.68 17.57 -17.82
N VAL A 749 7.64 18.45 -17.57
CA VAL A 749 8.05 18.85 -16.22
C VAL A 749 7.68 20.31 -15.98
N PHE A 750 6.79 20.57 -15.05
CA PHE A 750 6.31 21.90 -14.70
C PHE A 750 6.74 22.32 -13.30
N THR A 751 7.69 21.63 -12.68
CA THR A 751 7.99 21.82 -11.26
C THR A 751 8.28 23.29 -10.94
N GLY A 752 7.50 23.87 -10.02
CA GLY A 752 7.62 25.28 -9.64
C GLY A 752 7.22 26.31 -10.71
N ALA A 753 6.57 25.90 -11.80
CA ALA A 753 6.07 26.81 -12.84
C ALA A 753 4.84 27.61 -12.36
N VAL A 754 4.66 28.81 -12.92
CA VAL A 754 3.47 29.63 -12.71
C VAL A 754 2.50 29.39 -13.86
N LEU A 755 1.37 28.76 -13.56
CA LEU A 755 0.35 28.35 -14.53
C LEU A 755 -0.94 29.18 -14.43
N THR A 756 -0.96 30.24 -13.62
CA THR A 756 -2.16 31.04 -13.31
C THR A 756 -2.97 31.39 -14.57
N GLY A 757 -4.22 30.94 -14.61
CA GLY A 757 -5.15 31.18 -15.73
C GLY A 757 -4.83 30.46 -17.05
N ALA A 758 -3.82 29.59 -17.10
CA ALA A 758 -3.49 28.81 -18.28
C ALA A 758 -4.59 27.79 -18.63
N ASP A 759 -4.64 27.38 -19.90
CA ASP A 759 -5.63 26.42 -20.42
C ASP A 759 -4.97 25.11 -20.88
N PHE A 760 -4.98 24.12 -20.01
CA PHE A 760 -4.59 22.73 -20.24
C PHE A 760 -5.80 21.82 -20.52
N SER A 761 -6.93 22.33 -21.02
CA SER A 761 -8.09 21.49 -21.31
C SER A 761 -7.79 20.47 -22.42
N ASP A 762 -8.39 19.29 -22.34
CA ASP A 762 -8.29 18.22 -23.34
C ASP A 762 -6.85 17.73 -23.64
N CYS A 763 -5.92 17.87 -22.68
CA CYS A 763 -4.50 17.51 -22.83
C CYS A 763 -4.20 16.07 -22.41
N ALA A 764 -3.16 15.48 -23.02
CA ALA A 764 -2.58 14.22 -22.58
C ALA A 764 -1.37 14.50 -21.66
N MET A 765 -1.54 14.39 -20.34
CA MET A 765 -0.54 14.78 -19.33
C MET A 765 -0.05 13.57 -18.52
N ARG A 766 0.04 12.40 -19.16
CA ARG A 766 0.45 11.17 -18.48
C ARG A 766 1.89 11.30 -17.95
N GLY A 767 2.09 10.97 -16.68
CA GLY A 767 3.42 11.04 -16.04
C GLY A 767 3.96 12.47 -15.86
N ALA A 768 3.17 13.50 -16.15
CA ALA A 768 3.61 14.89 -16.02
C ALA A 768 3.92 15.24 -14.55
N ASN A 769 4.96 16.04 -14.35
CA ASN A 769 5.35 16.50 -13.02
C ASN A 769 4.84 17.92 -12.78
N LEU A 770 3.77 18.05 -12.00
CA LEU A 770 3.13 19.30 -11.62
C LEU A 770 3.43 19.65 -10.15
N SER A 771 4.52 19.13 -9.60
CA SER A 771 4.89 19.40 -8.21
C SER A 771 5.19 20.89 -8.01
N THR A 772 4.79 21.44 -6.86
CA THR A 772 5.03 22.84 -6.46
C THR A 772 4.59 23.92 -7.45
N VAL A 773 3.71 23.61 -8.42
CA VAL A 773 3.19 24.60 -9.38
C VAL A 773 2.32 25.65 -8.69
N GLU A 774 2.26 26.85 -9.25
CA GLU A 774 1.28 27.88 -8.92
C GLU A 774 0.21 27.92 -10.02
N ALA A 775 -0.86 27.16 -9.84
CA ALA A 775 -1.87 26.89 -10.86
C ALA A 775 -3.25 27.46 -10.49
N GLN A 776 -3.29 28.64 -9.84
CA GLN A 776 -4.56 29.25 -9.46
C GLN A 776 -5.43 29.54 -10.69
N GLY A 777 -6.69 29.09 -10.68
CA GLY A 777 -7.64 29.32 -11.77
C GLY A 777 -7.27 28.65 -13.10
N THR A 778 -6.33 27.69 -13.09
CA THR A 778 -5.88 26.97 -14.30
C THR A 778 -6.95 25.99 -14.75
N ARG A 779 -7.14 25.83 -16.06
CA ARG A 779 -8.11 24.89 -16.63
C ARG A 779 -7.43 23.60 -17.08
N PHE A 780 -7.71 22.48 -16.42
CA PHE A 780 -7.30 21.12 -16.77
C PHE A 780 -8.48 20.26 -17.28
N ALA A 781 -9.63 20.87 -17.57
CA ALA A 781 -10.86 20.15 -17.86
C ALA A 781 -10.69 19.07 -18.95
N ARG A 782 -11.20 17.86 -18.69
CA ARG A 782 -11.14 16.67 -19.58
C ARG A 782 -9.73 16.16 -19.92
N SER A 783 -8.71 16.55 -19.17
CA SER A 783 -7.35 16.09 -19.39
C SER A 783 -7.03 14.77 -18.69
N ASP A 784 -6.07 14.03 -19.23
CA ASP A 784 -5.56 12.78 -18.66
C ASP A 784 -4.31 13.05 -17.81
N LEU A 785 -4.47 12.96 -16.50
CA LEU A 785 -3.42 13.15 -15.48
C LEU A 785 -2.98 11.81 -14.87
N THR A 786 -3.12 10.70 -15.60
CA THR A 786 -2.66 9.38 -15.16
C THR A 786 -1.16 9.40 -14.84
N ASP A 787 -0.78 8.82 -13.71
CA ASP A 787 0.60 8.78 -13.18
C ASP A 787 1.23 10.17 -12.94
N ALA A 788 0.44 11.26 -12.96
CA ALA A 788 0.94 12.60 -12.69
C ALA A 788 1.33 12.79 -11.22
N ARG A 789 2.22 13.76 -10.96
CA ARG A 789 2.66 14.13 -9.61
C ARG A 789 2.13 15.50 -9.21
N LEU A 790 1.45 15.57 -8.07
CA LEU A 790 0.83 16.79 -7.54
C LEU A 790 1.37 17.15 -6.15
N VAL A 791 2.65 16.87 -5.88
CA VAL A 791 3.25 17.12 -4.56
C VAL A 791 3.35 18.62 -4.32
N ALA A 792 2.71 19.11 -3.25
CA ALA A 792 2.66 20.52 -2.87
C ALA A 792 2.19 21.47 -4.01
N ALA A 793 1.39 20.96 -4.95
CA ALA A 793 0.83 21.74 -6.04
C ALA A 793 -0.23 22.72 -5.51
N LYS A 794 -0.20 23.99 -5.93
CA LYS A 794 -1.23 24.99 -5.61
C LYS A 794 -2.24 25.08 -6.75
N LEU A 795 -3.35 24.37 -6.61
CA LEU A 795 -4.44 24.23 -7.59
C LEU A 795 -5.72 24.96 -7.12
N VAL A 796 -5.56 26.05 -6.37
CA VAL A 796 -6.69 26.84 -5.86
C VAL A 796 -7.56 27.33 -7.02
N GLU A 797 -8.88 27.14 -6.95
CA GLU A 797 -9.83 27.54 -8.01
C GLU A 797 -9.55 26.90 -9.39
N ALA A 798 -8.73 25.85 -9.47
CA ALA A 798 -8.46 25.16 -10.72
C ALA A 798 -9.69 24.36 -11.21
N ASP A 799 -9.91 24.33 -12.52
CA ASP A 799 -10.93 23.50 -13.15
C ASP A 799 -10.31 22.16 -13.55
N LEU A 800 -10.56 21.13 -12.76
CA LEU A 800 -10.19 19.73 -12.97
C LEU A 800 -11.41 18.90 -13.41
N SER A 801 -12.46 19.54 -13.93
CA SER A 801 -13.72 18.86 -14.25
C SER A 801 -13.53 17.81 -15.34
N ALA A 802 -14.17 16.65 -15.16
CA ALA A 802 -14.09 15.51 -16.06
C ALA A 802 -12.66 15.02 -16.40
N THR A 803 -11.68 15.31 -15.55
CA THR A 803 -10.32 14.76 -15.67
C THR A 803 -10.29 13.25 -15.37
N THR A 804 -9.27 12.57 -15.89
CA THR A 804 -8.94 11.19 -15.48
C THR A 804 -7.64 11.20 -14.68
N MET A 805 -7.66 10.58 -13.50
CA MET A 805 -6.48 10.41 -12.64
C MET A 805 -6.38 8.95 -12.22
N GLU A 806 -5.27 8.30 -12.54
CA GLU A 806 -4.97 6.96 -12.06
C GLU A 806 -3.56 6.94 -11.45
N ASN A 807 -3.40 6.32 -10.28
CA ASN A 807 -2.13 6.20 -9.55
C ASN A 807 -1.45 7.55 -9.21
N VAL A 808 -2.25 8.59 -8.96
CA VAL A 808 -1.75 9.93 -8.61
C VAL A 808 -1.51 10.06 -7.10
N ILE A 809 -0.41 10.74 -6.75
CA ILE A 809 -0.11 11.12 -5.36
C ILE A 809 -0.26 12.64 -5.23
N ALA A 810 -1.28 13.07 -4.51
CA ALA A 810 -1.58 14.45 -4.15
C ALA A 810 -1.22 14.69 -2.68
N LEU A 811 0.08 14.76 -2.42
CA LEU A 811 0.63 15.05 -1.09
C LEU A 811 0.71 16.55 -0.87
N ASN A 812 0.11 17.07 0.21
CA ASN A 812 0.12 18.50 0.56
C ASN A 812 -0.40 19.40 -0.59
N ALA A 813 -1.22 18.86 -1.49
CA ALA A 813 -1.79 19.63 -2.58
C ALA A 813 -2.87 20.59 -2.04
N ASP A 814 -2.90 21.81 -2.55
CA ASP A 814 -3.95 22.78 -2.25
C ASP A 814 -4.93 22.87 -3.42
N LEU A 815 -6.07 22.22 -3.26
CA LEU A 815 -7.21 22.14 -4.17
C LEU A 815 -8.39 22.97 -3.64
N ALA A 816 -8.14 23.98 -2.80
CA ALA A 816 -9.23 24.81 -2.27
C ALA A 816 -10.03 25.47 -3.41
N ARG A 817 -11.36 25.36 -3.36
CA ARG A 817 -12.28 25.85 -4.39
C ARG A 817 -12.06 25.27 -5.80
N ALA A 818 -11.29 24.18 -5.94
CA ALA A 818 -11.11 23.52 -7.22
C ALA A 818 -12.39 22.80 -7.66
N ASP A 819 -12.64 22.74 -8.97
CA ASP A 819 -13.76 22.00 -9.57
C ASP A 819 -13.28 20.65 -10.08
N LEU A 820 -13.59 19.56 -9.38
CA LEU A 820 -13.37 18.17 -9.79
C LEU A 820 -14.67 17.51 -10.25
N SER A 821 -15.70 18.27 -10.63
CA SER A 821 -16.99 17.72 -11.03
C SER A 821 -16.83 16.71 -12.16
N LYS A 822 -17.46 15.55 -12.03
CA LYS A 822 -17.42 14.44 -13.01
C LYS A 822 -16.02 13.88 -13.29
N ALA A 823 -15.00 14.23 -12.49
CA ALA A 823 -13.69 13.64 -12.60
C ALA A 823 -13.73 12.14 -12.24
N ARG A 824 -12.85 11.35 -12.84
CA ARG A 824 -12.71 9.92 -12.60
C ARG A 824 -11.34 9.64 -12.01
N LEU A 825 -11.33 9.25 -10.74
CA LEU A 825 -10.13 9.04 -9.96
C LEU A 825 -10.05 7.58 -9.51
N THR A 826 -8.96 6.91 -9.85
CA THR A 826 -8.72 5.52 -9.47
C THR A 826 -7.38 5.41 -8.76
N LYS A 827 -7.36 4.84 -7.55
CA LYS A 827 -6.14 4.63 -6.75
C LYS A 827 -5.35 5.93 -6.51
N VAL A 828 -6.06 7.04 -6.31
CA VAL A 828 -5.45 8.33 -5.98
C VAL A 828 -5.30 8.45 -4.48
N ILE A 829 -4.15 8.95 -4.04
CA ILE A 829 -3.85 9.20 -2.62
C ILE A 829 -3.82 10.70 -2.37
N PHE A 830 -4.78 11.18 -1.58
CA PHE A 830 -4.83 12.52 -1.02
C PHE A 830 -4.31 12.47 0.40
N MET A 831 -3.07 12.88 0.61
CA MET A 831 -2.46 12.93 1.93
C MET A 831 -2.23 14.38 2.30
N THR A 832 -2.82 14.80 3.43
CA THR A 832 -2.74 16.18 3.95
C THR A 832 -3.09 17.24 2.90
N ALA A 833 -3.97 16.88 1.96
CA ALA A 833 -4.44 17.77 0.90
C ALA A 833 -5.57 18.67 1.42
N ALA A 834 -5.62 19.91 0.93
CA ALA A 834 -6.70 20.85 1.21
C ALA A 834 -7.67 20.90 0.03
N LEU A 835 -8.94 20.54 0.25
CA LEU A 835 -10.04 20.60 -0.72
C LEU A 835 -11.20 21.44 -0.15
N VAL A 836 -10.86 22.46 0.63
CA VAL A 836 -11.85 23.36 1.26
C VAL A 836 -12.67 24.04 0.17
N GLU A 837 -14.00 23.96 0.25
CA GLU A 837 -14.94 24.51 -0.75
C GLU A 837 -14.77 23.95 -2.17
N ALA A 838 -14.11 22.79 -2.33
CA ALA A 838 -14.00 22.13 -3.64
C ALA A 838 -15.36 21.58 -4.12
N VAL A 839 -15.52 21.47 -5.43
CA VAL A 839 -16.73 20.92 -6.07
C VAL A 839 -16.38 19.55 -6.66
N LEU A 840 -17.01 18.50 -6.15
CA LEU A 840 -16.80 17.09 -6.52
C LEU A 840 -18.06 16.51 -7.19
N ASP A 841 -19.01 17.34 -7.60
CA ASP A 841 -20.35 16.93 -8.03
C ASP A 841 -20.28 15.90 -9.17
N GLY A 842 -20.90 14.75 -8.95
CA GLY A 842 -20.90 13.62 -9.89
C GLY A 842 -19.53 13.01 -10.19
N ALA A 843 -18.50 13.29 -9.40
CA ALA A 843 -17.19 12.65 -9.52
C ALA A 843 -17.22 11.17 -9.08
N GLU A 844 -16.30 10.38 -9.60
CA GLU A 844 -16.13 8.96 -9.31
C GLU A 844 -14.76 8.70 -8.70
N PHE A 845 -14.73 8.30 -7.43
CA PHE A 845 -13.55 7.85 -6.72
C PHE A 845 -13.61 6.32 -6.56
N HIS A 846 -12.64 5.61 -7.11
CA HIS A 846 -12.53 4.16 -7.01
C HIS A 846 -11.21 3.78 -6.32
N GLN A 847 -11.29 3.14 -5.16
CA GLN A 847 -10.11 2.74 -4.37
C GLN A 847 -9.18 3.91 -4.03
N CYS A 848 -9.75 5.10 -3.81
CA CYS A 848 -8.97 6.28 -3.41
C CYS A 848 -8.79 6.33 -1.89
N ILE A 849 -7.71 6.95 -1.44
CA ILE A 849 -7.39 7.14 -0.02
C ILE A 849 -7.29 8.63 0.27
N PHE A 850 -8.09 9.10 1.22
CA PHE A 850 -7.99 10.41 1.83
C PHE A 850 -7.44 10.22 3.23
N LEU A 851 -6.31 10.86 3.51
CA LEU A 851 -5.64 10.78 4.79
C LEU A 851 -5.37 12.19 5.30
N GLN A 852 -5.99 12.54 6.43
CA GLN A 852 -5.85 13.87 7.04
C GLN A 852 -6.13 15.01 6.04
N ALA A 853 -7.05 14.77 5.10
CA ALA A 853 -7.46 15.77 4.13
C ALA A 853 -8.48 16.73 4.77
N THR A 854 -8.36 18.02 4.44
CA THR A 854 -9.30 19.06 4.87
C THR A 854 -10.26 19.34 3.74
N MET A 855 -11.53 19.13 3.96
CA MET A 855 -12.58 19.05 2.96
C MET A 855 -13.84 19.83 3.42
N ASP A 856 -13.64 20.81 4.29
CA ASP A 856 -14.72 21.63 4.85
C ASP A 856 -15.43 22.45 3.74
N ARG A 857 -16.75 22.55 3.81
CA ARG A 857 -17.65 23.25 2.87
C ARG A 857 -17.62 22.75 1.42
N LEU A 858 -17.16 21.52 1.18
CA LEU A 858 -17.17 20.94 -0.17
C LEU A 858 -18.59 20.68 -0.68
N SER A 859 -18.75 20.61 -2.00
CA SER A 859 -19.92 20.00 -2.64
C SER A 859 -19.53 18.64 -3.22
N ALA A 860 -20.24 17.58 -2.88
CA ALA A 860 -20.06 16.21 -3.36
C ALA A 860 -21.42 15.59 -3.74
N ARG A 861 -22.24 16.37 -4.44
CA ARG A 861 -23.59 15.94 -4.81
C ARG A 861 -23.52 14.83 -5.85
N GLY A 862 -24.16 13.71 -5.57
CA GLY A 862 -24.13 12.54 -6.45
C GLY A 862 -22.74 11.93 -6.68
N THR A 863 -21.75 12.29 -5.85
CA THR A 863 -20.38 11.76 -5.94
C THR A 863 -20.35 10.31 -5.47
N THR A 864 -19.56 9.48 -6.14
CA THR A 864 -19.35 8.08 -5.74
C THR A 864 -17.97 7.90 -5.12
N PHE A 865 -17.94 7.46 -3.86
CA PHE A 865 -16.77 6.93 -3.17
C PHE A 865 -16.91 5.40 -3.13
N ALA A 866 -16.44 4.72 -4.16
CA ALA A 866 -16.49 3.27 -4.24
C ALA A 866 -15.20 2.67 -3.65
N ARG A 867 -15.34 1.86 -2.59
CA ARG A 867 -14.23 1.16 -1.93
C ARG A 867 -13.08 2.10 -1.53
N SER A 868 -13.41 3.33 -1.17
CA SER A 868 -12.44 4.34 -0.80
C SER A 868 -12.28 4.38 0.73
N ALA A 869 -11.25 5.06 1.19
CA ALA A 869 -11.01 5.25 2.62
C ALA A 869 -10.84 6.72 2.94
N LEU A 870 -11.55 7.20 3.94
CA LEU A 870 -11.43 8.55 4.48
C LEU A 870 -10.96 8.42 5.93
N VAL A 871 -9.72 8.77 6.19
CA VAL A 871 -9.07 8.55 7.48
C VAL A 871 -8.70 9.89 8.10
N ALA A 872 -9.22 10.19 9.28
CA ALA A 872 -8.93 11.41 10.05
C ALA A 872 -9.13 12.71 9.24
N CYS A 873 -10.15 12.75 8.39
CA CYS A 873 -10.44 13.89 7.52
C CYS A 873 -11.47 14.85 8.13
N THR A 874 -11.37 16.15 7.86
CA THR A 874 -12.41 17.13 8.25
C THR A 874 -13.24 17.52 7.06
N GLN A 875 -14.56 17.53 7.21
CA GLN A 875 -15.55 17.66 6.14
C GLN A 875 -16.76 18.48 6.64
N ARG A 876 -16.52 19.51 7.45
CA ARG A 876 -17.60 20.31 8.07
C ARG A 876 -18.44 21.03 7.04
N ASP A 877 -19.74 21.16 7.28
CA ASP A 877 -20.67 21.94 6.45
C ASP A 877 -20.64 21.55 4.95
N GLY A 878 -20.30 20.29 4.63
CA GLY A 878 -20.26 19.79 3.26
C GLY A 878 -21.63 19.36 2.74
N ASP A 879 -21.82 19.34 1.41
CA ASP A 879 -23.04 18.85 0.77
C ASP A 879 -22.81 17.53 0.03
N TYR A 880 -23.26 16.44 0.61
CA TYR A 880 -23.16 15.07 0.09
C TYR A 880 -24.52 14.54 -0.40
N THR A 881 -25.43 15.43 -0.82
CA THR A 881 -26.76 15.02 -1.27
C THR A 881 -26.67 13.99 -2.40
N GLY A 882 -27.26 12.81 -2.18
CA GLY A 882 -27.25 11.69 -3.13
C GLY A 882 -25.88 11.02 -3.34
N ALA A 883 -24.88 11.31 -2.50
CA ALA A 883 -23.57 10.68 -2.61
C ALA A 883 -23.62 9.18 -2.27
N ASN A 884 -22.67 8.42 -2.81
CA ASN A 884 -22.58 6.97 -2.61
C ASN A 884 -21.29 6.58 -1.89
N PHE A 885 -21.42 5.99 -0.70
CA PHE A 885 -20.34 5.49 0.16
C PHE A 885 -20.40 3.95 0.31
N SER A 886 -21.03 3.23 -0.63
CA SER A 886 -21.13 1.77 -0.56
C SER A 886 -19.75 1.11 -0.48
N GLY A 887 -19.51 0.37 0.61
CA GLY A 887 -18.22 -0.29 0.87
C GLY A 887 -17.05 0.67 1.14
N THR A 888 -17.33 1.93 1.49
CA THR A 888 -16.33 2.93 1.89
C THR A 888 -16.25 3.02 3.41
N GLY A 889 -15.04 3.20 3.92
CA GLY A 889 -14.77 3.40 5.35
C GLY A 889 -14.34 4.83 5.64
N SER A 890 -15.09 5.50 6.50
CA SER A 890 -14.71 6.76 7.14
C SER A 890 -14.35 6.48 8.61
N VAL A 891 -13.08 6.67 8.98
CA VAL A 891 -12.53 6.20 10.27
C VAL A 891 -11.51 7.19 10.85
N GLY A 892 -11.09 6.96 12.10
CA GLY A 892 -10.05 7.74 12.74
C GLY A 892 -10.48 9.15 13.14
N GLY A 893 -11.72 9.32 13.57
CA GLY A 893 -12.23 10.62 14.03
C GLY A 893 -12.58 11.58 12.90
N ALA A 894 -13.05 11.07 11.76
CA ALA A 894 -13.53 11.92 10.67
C ALA A 894 -14.67 12.85 11.14
N VAL A 895 -14.68 14.10 10.65
CA VAL A 895 -15.60 15.14 11.11
C VAL A 895 -16.51 15.58 9.97
N TYR A 896 -17.82 15.55 10.17
CA TYR A 896 -18.87 15.90 9.21
C TYR A 896 -19.88 16.91 9.77
N ASP A 897 -19.57 17.55 10.89
CA ASP A 897 -20.49 18.42 11.60
C ASP A 897 -21.13 19.46 10.66
N GLY A 898 -22.45 19.66 10.79
CA GLY A 898 -23.23 20.60 9.97
C GLY A 898 -23.47 20.17 8.52
N SER A 899 -22.96 19.01 8.08
CA SER A 899 -23.07 18.59 6.68
C SER A 899 -24.49 18.19 6.28
N VAL A 900 -24.79 18.36 5.00
CA VAL A 900 -26.03 17.89 4.37
C VAL A 900 -25.75 16.58 3.65
N MET A 901 -26.46 15.51 4.02
CA MET A 901 -26.26 14.15 3.51
C MET A 901 -27.61 13.50 3.14
N ARG A 902 -28.49 14.27 2.49
CA ARG A 902 -29.81 13.81 2.10
C ARG A 902 -29.71 12.74 1.02
N ASP A 903 -30.56 11.71 1.10
CA ASP A 903 -30.60 10.62 0.12
C ASP A 903 -29.24 9.91 -0.08
N LEU A 904 -28.35 9.97 0.93
CA LEU A 904 -27.04 9.31 0.93
C LEU A 904 -27.21 7.79 0.76
N ILE A 905 -26.39 7.16 -0.07
CA ILE A 905 -26.37 5.71 -0.28
C ILE A 905 -25.09 5.14 0.35
N ALA A 906 -25.20 4.49 1.50
CA ALA A 906 -24.03 4.03 2.25
C ALA A 906 -24.25 2.67 2.94
N PRO A 907 -24.80 1.62 2.29
CA PRO A 907 -24.95 0.32 2.91
C PRO A 907 -23.59 -0.35 3.18
N GLY A 908 -23.46 -0.99 4.35
CA GLY A 908 -22.25 -1.71 4.75
C GLY A 908 -21.02 -0.82 4.88
N SER A 909 -21.21 0.48 5.08
CA SER A 909 -20.11 1.44 5.24
C SER A 909 -19.69 1.57 6.70
N GLY A 910 -18.43 1.94 6.93
CA GLY A 910 -17.88 2.15 8.28
C GLY A 910 -17.74 3.64 8.59
N TRP A 911 -18.18 4.06 9.78
CA TRP A 911 -18.12 5.46 10.23
C TRP A 911 -17.56 5.59 11.65
N ASN A 912 -16.94 4.53 12.16
CA ASN A 912 -16.64 4.38 13.58
C ASN A 912 -15.91 5.62 14.16
N SER A 913 -16.42 6.13 15.28
CA SER A 913 -15.90 7.29 16.01
C SER A 913 -15.94 8.62 15.22
N ALA A 914 -16.73 8.73 14.16
CA ALA A 914 -16.91 9.99 13.44
C ALA A 914 -17.76 11.01 14.24
N SER A 915 -17.46 12.30 14.04
CA SER A 915 -18.33 13.40 14.50
C SER A 915 -19.26 13.80 13.37
N MET A 916 -20.56 13.82 13.63
CA MET A 916 -21.63 14.11 12.68
C MET A 916 -22.71 14.99 13.34
N ILE A 917 -22.27 15.97 14.15
CA ILE A 917 -23.18 16.82 14.93
C ILE A 917 -23.99 17.71 13.98
N GLY A 918 -25.32 17.73 14.14
CA GLY A 918 -26.22 18.54 13.32
C GLY A 918 -26.31 18.12 11.85
N VAL A 919 -25.84 16.93 11.49
CA VAL A 919 -25.87 16.43 10.11
C VAL A 919 -27.31 16.20 9.63
N ASP A 920 -27.60 16.48 8.36
CA ASP A 920 -28.89 16.15 7.73
C ASP A 920 -28.82 14.85 6.92
N LEU A 921 -29.18 13.73 7.55
CA LEU A 921 -29.25 12.38 6.96
C LEU A 921 -30.67 12.02 6.49
N HIS A 922 -31.50 13.01 6.15
CA HIS A 922 -32.87 12.75 5.68
C HIS A 922 -32.88 11.75 4.51
N ALA A 923 -33.67 10.68 4.66
CA ALA A 923 -33.80 9.60 3.67
C ALA A 923 -32.49 8.88 3.28
N ALA A 924 -31.44 8.96 4.11
CA ALA A 924 -30.21 8.21 3.91
C ALA A 924 -30.41 6.68 4.04
N GLN A 925 -29.60 5.90 3.30
CA GLN A 925 -29.55 4.44 3.33
C GLN A 925 -28.25 3.98 4.00
N LEU A 926 -28.33 3.56 5.26
CA LEU A 926 -27.23 3.15 6.14
C LEU A 926 -27.40 1.69 6.60
N ASP A 927 -28.00 0.85 5.76
CA ASP A 927 -28.28 -0.53 6.10
C ASP A 927 -26.97 -1.32 6.31
N SER A 928 -26.88 -2.07 7.41
CA SER A 928 -25.71 -2.87 7.79
C SER A 928 -24.42 -2.08 8.00
N SER A 929 -24.50 -0.75 8.19
CA SER A 929 -23.35 0.10 8.42
C SER A 929 -22.88 0.09 9.88
N ASP A 930 -21.59 0.32 10.11
CA ASP A 930 -21.00 0.50 11.45
C ASP A 930 -20.97 1.99 11.81
N LEU A 931 -21.81 2.37 12.77
CA LEU A 931 -21.95 3.70 13.34
C LEU A 931 -21.53 3.71 14.83
N GLY A 932 -20.69 2.76 15.26
CA GLY A 932 -20.17 2.70 16.62
C GLY A 932 -19.41 3.96 17.02
N LYS A 933 -19.69 4.48 18.23
CA LYS A 933 -19.09 5.69 18.82
C LYS A 933 -19.27 6.96 17.98
N VAL A 934 -20.17 6.96 17.00
CA VAL A 934 -20.46 8.14 16.19
C VAL A 934 -21.24 9.16 17.02
N ASN A 935 -20.91 10.44 16.86
CA ASN A 935 -21.68 11.53 17.46
C ASN A 935 -22.67 12.14 16.46
N LEU A 936 -23.94 11.79 16.59
CA LEU A 936 -25.09 12.29 15.82
C LEU A 936 -25.97 13.26 16.65
N THR A 937 -25.37 14.00 17.59
CA THR A 937 -26.11 15.00 18.38
C THR A 937 -26.81 15.99 17.45
N ASP A 938 -28.09 16.28 17.70
CA ASP A 938 -28.94 17.18 16.89
C ASP A 938 -29.04 16.81 15.40
N ALA A 939 -28.69 15.59 15.01
CA ALA A 939 -28.77 15.13 13.63
C ALA A 939 -30.23 14.93 13.18
N ARG A 940 -30.48 15.10 11.88
CA ARG A 940 -31.78 14.80 11.26
C ARG A 940 -31.70 13.47 10.50
N LEU A 941 -32.28 12.41 11.05
CA LEU A 941 -32.37 11.08 10.44
C LEU A 941 -33.77 10.76 9.90
N THR A 942 -34.63 11.76 9.72
CA THR A 942 -36.01 11.53 9.27
C THR A 942 -36.09 10.69 7.99
N ARG A 943 -36.87 9.61 8.02
CA ARG A 943 -37.01 8.61 6.93
C ARG A 943 -35.74 7.84 6.54
N ALA A 944 -34.66 7.92 7.32
CA ALA A 944 -33.44 7.15 7.06
C ALA A 944 -33.66 5.64 7.30
N SER A 945 -32.92 4.82 6.55
CA SER A 945 -32.86 3.37 6.75
C SER A 945 -31.56 2.98 7.42
N LEU A 946 -31.65 2.31 8.56
CA LEU A 946 -30.55 1.80 9.38
C LEU A 946 -30.78 0.31 9.71
N ARG A 947 -31.30 -0.46 8.75
CA ARG A 947 -31.63 -1.87 8.99
C ARG A 947 -30.36 -2.65 9.25
N ARG A 948 -30.33 -3.47 10.32
CA ARG A 948 -29.15 -4.25 10.71
C ARG A 948 -27.88 -3.42 10.93
N ALA A 949 -28.00 -2.11 11.10
CA ALA A 949 -26.87 -1.25 11.41
C ALA A 949 -26.36 -1.51 12.84
N VAL A 950 -25.07 -1.23 13.07
CA VAL A 950 -24.42 -1.37 14.37
C VAL A 950 -24.21 0.02 14.97
N LEU A 951 -24.87 0.29 16.08
CA LEU A 951 -24.83 1.53 16.84
C LEU A 951 -24.46 1.19 18.29
N VAL A 952 -23.15 1.16 18.57
CA VAL A 952 -22.62 0.87 19.91
C VAL A 952 -21.96 2.13 20.45
N GLU A 953 -22.39 2.62 21.62
CA GLU A 953 -21.91 3.90 22.20
C GLU A 953 -22.11 5.12 21.28
N THR A 954 -23.07 5.04 20.35
CA THR A 954 -23.45 6.15 19.48
C THR A 954 -24.22 7.20 20.28
N VAL A 955 -23.98 8.49 19.99
CA VAL A 955 -24.73 9.60 20.59
C VAL A 955 -25.76 10.11 19.59
N LEU A 956 -27.02 10.11 19.96
CA LEU A 956 -28.18 10.59 19.20
C LEU A 956 -28.99 11.64 20.01
N ALA A 957 -28.36 12.27 21.00
CA ALA A 957 -29.01 13.27 21.84
C ALA A 957 -29.60 14.42 20.97
N GLY A 958 -30.87 14.76 21.20
CA GLY A 958 -31.57 15.80 20.43
C GLY A 958 -31.89 15.47 18.96
N ALA A 959 -31.49 14.30 18.46
CA ALA A 959 -31.66 13.95 17.05
C ALA A 959 -33.14 13.74 16.65
N ASP A 960 -33.50 14.08 15.41
CA ASP A 960 -34.82 13.79 14.81
C ASP A 960 -34.75 12.56 13.91
N ALA A 961 -35.12 11.41 14.46
CA ALA A 961 -35.21 10.12 13.77
C ALA A 961 -36.66 9.73 13.40
N GLY A 962 -37.51 10.74 13.14
CA GLY A 962 -38.91 10.51 12.74
C GLY A 962 -39.06 9.64 11.49
N ALA A 963 -39.86 8.58 11.58
CA ALA A 963 -40.08 7.59 10.53
C ALA A 963 -38.81 6.87 10.03
N ALA A 964 -37.71 6.92 10.77
CA ALA A 964 -36.52 6.14 10.47
C ALA A 964 -36.75 4.64 10.75
N THR A 965 -36.03 3.76 10.08
CA THR A 965 -36.08 2.31 10.35
C THR A 965 -34.78 1.80 10.93
N PHE A 966 -34.86 1.23 12.14
CA PHE A 966 -33.78 0.55 12.84
C PHE A 966 -34.08 -0.96 12.93
N ALA A 967 -34.79 -1.53 11.96
CA ALA A 967 -35.21 -2.91 12.04
C ALA A 967 -33.98 -3.84 12.11
N GLU A 968 -33.96 -4.72 13.11
CA GLU A 968 -32.84 -5.63 13.40
C GLU A 968 -31.50 -4.93 13.68
N ALA A 969 -31.52 -3.62 13.98
CA ALA A 969 -30.31 -2.88 14.35
C ALA A 969 -29.82 -3.26 15.76
N VAL A 970 -28.51 -3.13 15.97
CA VAL A 970 -27.86 -3.30 17.27
C VAL A 970 -27.65 -1.92 17.87
N LEU A 971 -28.48 -1.51 18.83
CA LEU A 971 -28.41 -0.23 19.54
C LEU A 971 -27.99 -0.50 20.99
N ARG A 972 -26.68 -0.52 21.27
CA ARG A 972 -26.15 -0.78 22.62
C ARG A 972 -25.50 0.47 23.19
N ARG A 973 -25.87 0.86 24.42
CA ARG A 973 -25.32 2.04 25.12
C ARG A 973 -25.44 3.33 24.31
N VAL A 974 -26.56 3.46 23.59
CA VAL A 974 -26.84 4.62 22.75
C VAL A 974 -27.50 5.71 23.61
N ASP A 975 -26.98 6.93 23.54
CA ASP A 975 -27.57 8.11 24.18
C ASP A 975 -28.62 8.71 23.24
N MET A 976 -29.92 8.61 23.57
CA MET A 976 -31.02 9.19 22.81
C MET A 976 -31.76 10.27 23.60
N ARG A 977 -31.10 10.93 24.54
CA ARG A 977 -31.75 11.96 25.38
C ARG A 977 -32.34 13.06 24.53
N GLY A 978 -33.63 13.34 24.71
CA GLY A 978 -34.34 14.38 23.95
C GLY A 978 -34.53 14.08 22.46
N ALA A 979 -34.17 12.89 21.99
CA ALA A 979 -34.35 12.51 20.57
C ALA A 979 -35.83 12.30 20.24
N SER A 980 -36.20 12.47 18.97
CA SER A 980 -37.53 12.14 18.46
C SER A 980 -37.50 10.90 17.59
N LEU A 981 -38.24 9.85 17.96
CA LEU A 981 -38.42 8.62 17.20
C LEU A 981 -39.86 8.48 16.67
N ARG A 982 -40.57 9.60 16.44
CA ARG A 982 -41.97 9.56 16.00
C ARG A 982 -42.15 8.66 14.77
N HIS A 983 -43.02 7.66 14.85
CA HIS A 983 -43.26 6.69 13.77
C HIS A 983 -42.04 5.87 13.33
N ALA A 984 -40.97 5.83 14.12
CA ALA A 984 -39.80 5.01 13.81
C ALA A 984 -40.11 3.51 13.92
N ASN A 985 -39.39 2.70 13.15
CA ASN A 985 -39.53 1.24 13.14
C ASN A 985 -38.34 0.57 13.83
N LEU A 986 -38.55 0.08 15.05
CA LEU A 986 -37.57 -0.64 15.87
C LEU A 986 -37.75 -2.16 15.82
N TYR A 987 -38.49 -2.70 14.84
CA TYR A 987 -38.78 -4.14 14.76
C TYR A 987 -37.53 -5.01 14.95
N ARG A 988 -37.53 -5.86 15.99
CA ARG A 988 -36.40 -6.74 16.38
C ARG A 988 -35.06 -6.03 16.63
N ALA A 989 -35.07 -4.74 16.92
CA ALA A 989 -33.87 -4.05 17.35
C ALA A 989 -33.43 -4.50 18.75
N ASN A 990 -32.13 -4.45 19.00
CA ASN A 990 -31.56 -4.68 20.33
C ASN A 990 -31.29 -3.33 21.01
N LEU A 991 -31.99 -2.99 22.09
CA LEU A 991 -31.93 -1.67 22.76
C LEU A 991 -31.22 -1.73 24.12
N ASP A 992 -30.09 -2.43 24.19
CA ASP A 992 -29.42 -2.71 25.46
C ASP A 992 -28.77 -1.45 26.05
N GLU A 993 -29.04 -1.17 27.33
CA GLU A 993 -28.45 -0.05 28.09
C GLU A 993 -28.59 1.35 27.44
N MET A 994 -29.68 1.60 26.73
CA MET A 994 -29.92 2.92 26.13
C MET A 994 -30.41 3.95 27.15
N ASP A 995 -30.07 5.23 26.92
CA ASP A 995 -30.67 6.37 27.62
C ASP A 995 -31.77 6.99 26.75
N LEU A 996 -33.03 6.83 27.18
CA LEU A 996 -34.22 7.32 26.48
C LEU A 996 -34.85 8.54 27.18
N THR A 997 -34.12 9.23 28.07
CA THR A 997 -34.69 10.32 28.86
C THR A 997 -35.25 11.43 27.95
N ASN A 998 -36.51 11.83 28.15
CA ASN A 998 -37.23 12.83 27.33
C ASN A 998 -37.33 12.50 25.83
N CYS A 999 -37.28 11.23 25.46
CA CYS A 999 -37.39 10.81 24.07
C CYS A 999 -38.87 10.71 23.61
N ASP A 1000 -39.19 11.24 22.43
CA ASP A 1000 -40.55 11.14 21.85
C ASP A 1000 -40.71 9.83 21.05
N LEU A 1001 -41.41 8.87 21.65
CA LEU A 1001 -41.66 7.53 21.09
C LEU A 1001 -43.04 7.39 20.41
N THR A 1002 -43.71 8.50 20.07
CA THR A 1002 -45.07 8.46 19.54
C THR A 1002 -45.16 7.66 18.24
N GLY A 1003 -45.98 6.61 18.22
CA GLY A 1003 -46.23 5.80 17.01
C GLY A 1003 -45.10 4.87 16.59
N VAL A 1004 -44.11 4.61 17.46
CA VAL A 1004 -43.01 3.67 17.23
C VAL A 1004 -43.52 2.23 17.08
N ASN A 1005 -42.98 1.48 16.11
CA ASN A 1005 -43.14 0.03 16.03
C ASN A 1005 -42.03 -0.67 16.80
N SER A 1006 -42.34 -1.25 17.96
CA SER A 1006 -41.39 -1.96 18.84
C SER A 1006 -41.60 -3.48 18.87
N LEU A 1007 -42.32 -4.06 17.91
CA LEU A 1007 -42.56 -5.50 17.89
C LEU A 1007 -41.26 -6.32 17.84
N GLY A 1008 -41.10 -7.26 18.77
CA GLY A 1008 -39.92 -8.15 18.84
C GLY A 1008 -38.64 -7.48 19.35
N THR A 1009 -38.72 -6.26 19.87
CA THR A 1009 -37.58 -5.48 20.39
C THR A 1009 -37.20 -5.93 21.79
N ASN A 1010 -35.91 -6.03 22.10
CA ASN A 1010 -35.44 -6.34 23.45
C ASN A 1010 -35.33 -5.07 24.31
N LEU A 1011 -36.22 -4.91 25.29
CA LEU A 1011 -36.32 -3.74 26.18
C LEU A 1011 -35.77 -3.97 27.60
N MET A 1012 -35.17 -5.14 27.88
CA MET A 1012 -34.92 -5.62 29.24
C MET A 1012 -33.99 -4.74 30.11
N ARG A 1013 -33.27 -3.76 29.52
CA ARG A 1013 -32.28 -2.92 30.22
C ARG A 1013 -32.21 -1.45 29.76
N ALA A 1014 -33.25 -0.93 29.09
CA ALA A 1014 -33.29 0.51 28.79
C ALA A 1014 -33.45 1.32 30.08
N ALA A 1015 -32.54 2.26 30.34
CA ALA A 1015 -32.57 3.10 31.54
C ALA A 1015 -33.56 4.27 31.35
N ASN A 1016 -34.32 4.59 32.40
CA ASN A 1016 -35.16 5.79 32.51
C ASN A 1016 -36.15 6.03 31.35
N VAL A 1017 -37.14 5.15 31.21
CA VAL A 1017 -38.39 5.44 30.49
C VAL A 1017 -39.30 6.30 31.38
N ALA A 1018 -38.89 7.53 31.69
CA ALA A 1018 -39.72 8.49 32.41
C ALA A 1018 -40.03 9.66 31.47
N GLY A 1019 -41.22 9.62 30.88
CA GLY A 1019 -41.74 10.59 29.91
C GLY A 1019 -43.05 10.09 29.31
#